data_AF-A0A9R0ZA85-F1
#
_entry.id   AF-A0A9R0ZA85-F1
#
_cell.length_a   1.000
_cell.length_b   1.000
_cell.length_c   1.000
_cell.angle_alpha   90.00
_cell.angle_beta   90.00
_cell.angle_gamma   90.00
#
_symmetry.space_group_name_H-M   'P 1'
#
loop_
_entity.id
_entity.type
_entity.pdbx_description
1 polymer ?
#
loop_
_entity_poly.entity_id
_entity_poly.type
_entity_poly.pdbx_seq_one_letter_code
_entity_poly.pdbx_strand_id
1 'polypeptide(L)'
;MAVGSSPTPPEIRSPERDRPEDAAGAEGEEEEEEFGDAFDIPHKNASHDSLLRWRQAALVLNASRRFRYTLDLKKEEEKEIIRRTIRSHAQVIRAVFLFKEAGENDPREAYTGIQLPTASRSFPIEMEKLKTLNRDHDSVLLQEIRGVKGLSDLLKSNLEMGINPTEDELLQRRDVFGANTYPRKKRKNILRFIFDACKDLTLIILMVAAAISLTLGMATEGVEEGWYEGGSIFLAVFLVILVTATSDYRQSLQFQHLNEEKQNIQVEVLRGGKRFRTSIFDLVVGDVVPLNIGDQVPADGILISGHSLAIDESSMTGESKTVHKDQKAPFLMSGCKVADGYGSMLVTGVGINTEWGQLMANLSEDNGEETPLQVRLNGVATFIGMVGLSVAGVVLGVLAIRYFTGHTKNPDGTVQFRAGTTGLKQGFMGAIRILTIAVTIVVVAVPEGLPLAVTLTLAYSMRKMMRDKALVRRLSSCETMGSATTICSDKTGTLTLNKMTVVEAHFIGTRLDPCDDVRAISSSSAALLIEGIAQNTTGTVFLPEDGGAADVTGSPTEKAILSWGLKIGMDFNNVRSKSSVLHVFPFNSEKKRGGVAVQSDTEVHIHWKGAAELVLSSCKSWLSLDGSVQPMGAQKRNEYKKSIEDMAKSSLRCVAFAYCLCDIEKIPKEDIADWKLPEEDLTLLGIVGIKDPCRPGVRNAVQLCKNAGVKVYPTCVLIFLVLIGNVSPLIYISHRRNEL
;
A
#
# COMPACT_ATOMS: atom_id res chain seq x y z
N MET A 1 -45.32 -76.50 13.83
CA MET A 1 -45.15 -77.01 12.45
C MET A 1 -44.18 -76.10 11.71
N ALA A 2 -43.08 -76.69 11.24
CA ALA A 2 -42.23 -76.34 10.10
C ALA A 2 -42.05 -74.87 9.60
N VAL A 3 -40.76 -74.47 9.57
CA VAL A 3 -39.98 -73.90 8.43
C VAL A 3 -40.12 -72.42 8.02
N GLY A 4 -38.94 -71.77 7.89
CA GLY A 4 -38.59 -70.64 6.98
C GLY A 4 -38.45 -69.28 7.70
N SER A 5 -37.47 -68.39 7.43
CA SER A 5 -36.37 -68.30 6.47
C SER A 5 -35.50 -67.05 6.77
N SER A 6 -34.17 -67.17 6.61
CA SER A 6 -33.10 -66.16 6.33
C SER A 6 -32.87 -64.91 7.24
N PRO A 7 -31.62 -64.60 7.64
CA PRO A 7 -31.23 -63.33 8.27
C PRO A 7 -30.51 -62.35 7.32
N THR A 8 -30.68 -61.05 7.58
CA THR A 8 -30.02 -59.87 6.96
C THR A 8 -28.81 -59.39 7.80
N PRO A 9 -27.82 -58.66 7.23
CA PRO A 9 -26.64 -58.17 7.95
C PRO A 9 -26.83 -56.76 8.58
N PRO A 10 -25.99 -56.35 9.56
CA PRO A 10 -26.28 -55.23 10.46
C PRO A 10 -25.60 -53.88 10.11
N GLU A 11 -26.28 -52.79 10.49
CA GLU A 11 -25.78 -51.40 10.60
C GLU A 11 -24.96 -51.17 11.89
N ILE A 12 -23.97 -50.29 11.83
CA ILE A 12 -23.15 -49.84 12.96
C ILE A 12 -23.50 -48.37 13.30
N ARG A 13 -23.85 -48.13 14.57
CA ARG A 13 -24.14 -46.83 15.19
C ARG A 13 -22.88 -46.14 15.73
N SER A 14 -22.91 -44.80 15.72
CA SER A 14 -22.07 -43.86 16.46
C SER A 14 -22.54 -43.65 17.92
N PRO A 15 -21.71 -43.02 18.77
CA PRO A 15 -22.23 -41.92 19.62
C PRO A 15 -21.26 -40.74 19.88
N GLU A 16 -21.85 -39.65 20.40
CA GLU A 16 -21.34 -38.31 20.73
C GLU A 16 -20.59 -38.15 22.09
N ARG A 17 -20.16 -36.90 22.35
CA ARG A 17 -19.93 -36.15 23.63
C ARG A 17 -18.49 -36.16 24.19
N ASP A 18 -17.94 -35.13 24.84
CA ASP A 18 -18.39 -33.81 25.34
C ASP A 18 -17.14 -32.91 25.53
N ARG A 19 -17.32 -31.58 25.67
CA ARG A 19 -16.29 -30.58 26.05
C ARG A 19 -15.98 -30.61 27.56
N PRO A 20 -14.91 -29.91 28.01
CA PRO A 20 -15.18 -28.75 28.87
C PRO A 20 -14.32 -27.49 28.58
N GLU A 21 -14.81 -26.37 29.11
CA GLU A 21 -14.21 -25.03 29.21
C GLU A 21 -13.27 -24.93 30.45
N ASP A 22 -12.22 -24.11 30.40
CA ASP A 22 -12.01 -22.97 31.33
C ASP A 22 -10.60 -22.33 31.24
N ALA A 23 -10.56 -21.07 31.66
CA ALA A 23 -9.48 -20.09 31.60
C ALA A 23 -8.41 -20.22 32.72
N ALA A 24 -7.20 -19.69 32.47
CA ALA A 24 -6.42 -18.81 33.38
C ALA A 24 -4.90 -18.82 33.07
N GLY A 25 -4.28 -17.64 33.21
CA GLY A 25 -2.95 -17.47 33.83
C GLY A 25 -1.71 -17.85 33.01
N ALA A 26 -1.06 -16.85 32.42
CA ALA A 26 0.34 -16.95 32.00
C ALA A 26 1.23 -16.47 33.16
N GLU A 27 1.85 -17.41 33.87
CA GLU A 27 3.09 -17.20 34.63
C GLU A 27 4.16 -18.12 34.04
N GLY A 28 5.36 -17.59 33.87
CA GLY A 28 6.44 -18.23 33.13
C GLY A 28 7.06 -19.40 33.85
N GLU A 29 7.37 -20.44 33.07
CA GLU A 29 8.36 -21.46 33.41
C GLU A 29 9.34 -21.56 32.24
N GLU A 30 10.62 -21.33 32.55
CA GLU A 30 11.75 -21.61 31.69
C GLU A 30 11.89 -23.14 31.60
N GLU A 31 11.43 -23.74 30.50
CA GLU A 31 11.69 -25.16 30.22
C GLU A 31 13.11 -25.34 29.66
N GLU A 32 13.93 -26.12 30.37
CA GLU A 32 15.21 -26.64 29.92
C GLU A 32 14.99 -27.52 28.66
N GLU A 33 15.49 -27.08 27.50
CA GLU A 33 15.39 -27.84 26.23
C GLU A 33 16.19 -29.15 26.29
N GLU A 34 15.47 -30.27 26.26
CA GLU A 34 16.00 -31.62 26.09
C GLU A 34 16.67 -31.77 24.70
N PHE A 35 17.91 -32.27 24.66
CA PHE A 35 18.74 -32.37 23.45
C PHE A 35 18.19 -33.39 22.43
N GLY A 36 17.34 -32.94 21.51
CA GLY A 36 16.86 -33.70 20.35
C GLY A 36 17.82 -33.75 19.16
N ASP A 37 17.64 -34.78 18.31
CA ASP A 37 18.44 -35.09 17.11
C ASP A 37 18.52 -33.90 16.13
N ALA A 38 19.68 -33.71 15.48
CA ALA A 38 19.98 -32.53 14.66
C ALA A 38 19.07 -32.37 13.41
N PHE A 39 18.21 -33.34 13.14
CA PHE A 39 17.25 -33.38 12.04
C PHE A 39 15.79 -33.20 12.45
N ASP A 40 15.48 -33.10 13.75
CA ASP A 40 14.11 -32.94 14.24
C ASP A 40 13.77 -31.44 14.39
N ILE A 41 13.03 -30.89 13.43
CA ILE A 41 12.56 -29.49 13.46
C ILE A 41 11.04 -29.48 13.69
N PRO A 42 10.52 -28.83 14.74
CA PRO A 42 9.08 -28.71 14.94
C PRO A 42 8.44 -27.90 13.80
N HIS A 43 7.25 -28.33 13.37
CA HIS A 43 6.55 -27.80 12.18
C HIS A 43 6.10 -26.32 12.30
N LYS A 44 6.24 -25.67 13.47
CA LYS A 44 5.97 -24.24 13.71
C LYS A 44 6.93 -23.70 14.78
N ASN A 45 7.47 -22.50 14.54
CA ASN A 45 8.30 -21.71 15.49
C ASN A 45 9.57 -22.43 16.00
N ALA A 46 10.36 -23.02 15.12
CA ALA A 46 11.68 -23.55 15.49
C ALA A 46 12.63 -22.42 15.95
N SER A 47 13.37 -22.66 17.05
CA SER A 47 14.31 -21.69 17.61
C SER A 47 15.47 -21.40 16.65
N HIS A 48 16.01 -20.17 16.68
CA HIS A 48 17.07 -19.73 15.77
C HIS A 48 18.29 -20.68 15.76
N ASP A 49 18.65 -21.19 16.93
CA ASP A 49 19.78 -22.12 17.10
C ASP A 49 19.52 -23.51 16.50
N SER A 50 18.28 -24.01 16.55
CA SER A 50 17.91 -25.30 15.95
C SER A 50 18.05 -25.26 14.41
N LEU A 51 17.63 -24.16 13.78
CA LEU A 51 17.74 -23.95 12.34
C LEU A 51 19.20 -23.78 11.87
N LEU A 52 20.05 -23.16 12.69
CA LEU A 52 21.49 -23.03 12.42
C LEU A 52 22.20 -24.39 12.48
N ARG A 53 21.93 -25.21 13.51
CA ARG A 53 22.53 -26.55 13.66
C ARG A 53 22.15 -27.47 12.51
N TRP A 54 20.87 -27.48 12.12
CA TRP A 54 20.38 -28.25 10.98
C TRP A 54 21.10 -27.86 9.67
N ARG A 55 21.34 -26.56 9.47
CA ARG A 55 22.01 -26.05 8.26
C ARG A 55 23.51 -26.33 8.25
N GLN A 56 24.16 -26.38 9.42
CA GLN A 56 25.56 -26.80 9.56
C GLN A 56 25.73 -28.31 9.35
N ALA A 57 24.76 -29.12 9.79
CA ALA A 57 24.74 -30.56 9.54
C ALA A 57 24.49 -30.90 8.05
N ALA A 58 23.74 -30.05 7.34
CA ALA A 58 23.53 -30.17 5.89
C ALA A 58 24.73 -29.58 5.10
N LEU A 59 25.79 -30.37 4.91
CA LEU A 59 26.92 -30.04 4.03
C LEU A 59 26.44 -29.79 2.58
N VAL A 60 26.23 -28.52 2.22
CA VAL A 60 25.80 -28.12 0.86
C VAL A 60 26.67 -26.96 0.37
N LEU A 61 27.39 -27.20 -0.72
CA LEU A 61 28.29 -26.26 -1.43
C LEU A 61 27.62 -24.95 -1.89
N ASN A 62 26.30 -24.81 -1.78
CA ASN A 62 25.58 -23.58 -2.12
C ASN A 62 24.23 -23.47 -1.38
N ALA A 63 24.29 -23.11 -0.10
CA ALA A 63 23.14 -23.03 0.81
C ALA A 63 22.06 -21.99 0.40
N SER A 64 22.36 -21.08 -0.52
CA SER A 64 21.42 -20.06 -1.03
C SER A 64 20.40 -20.61 -2.05
N ARG A 65 20.71 -21.73 -2.73
CA ARG A 65 19.83 -22.31 -3.76
C ARG A 65 18.75 -23.25 -3.20
N ARG A 66 19.01 -23.98 -2.12
CA ARG A 66 18.06 -24.97 -1.57
C ARG A 66 17.08 -24.37 -0.55
N PHE A 67 17.46 -23.27 0.09
CA PHE A 67 16.74 -22.68 1.23
C PHE A 67 16.05 -21.34 0.92
N ARG A 68 15.76 -21.06 -0.36
CA ARG A 68 15.12 -19.80 -0.79
C ARG A 68 13.71 -19.57 -0.21
N TYR A 69 13.05 -20.62 0.28
CA TYR A 69 11.72 -20.56 0.91
C TYR A 69 11.77 -20.70 2.43
N THR A 70 12.94 -20.86 3.04
CA THR A 70 13.11 -20.74 4.50
C THR A 70 13.73 -19.39 4.81
N LEU A 71 13.45 -18.85 6.01
CA LEU A 71 13.89 -17.52 6.41
C LEU A 71 15.39 -17.30 6.12
N ASP A 72 15.69 -16.17 5.48
CA ASP A 72 17.06 -15.77 5.17
C ASP A 72 17.68 -15.17 6.44
N LEU A 73 18.25 -16.05 7.28
CA LEU A 73 18.76 -15.71 8.62
C LEU A 73 19.75 -14.54 8.62
N LYS A 74 20.56 -14.37 7.57
CA LYS A 74 21.45 -13.19 7.46
C LYS A 74 20.68 -11.88 7.33
N LYS A 75 19.61 -11.89 6.54
CA LYS A 75 18.74 -10.73 6.33
C LYS A 75 17.89 -10.44 7.56
N GLU A 76 17.62 -11.46 8.37
CA GLU A 76 16.96 -11.33 9.68
C GLU A 76 17.92 -10.86 10.77
N GLU A 77 19.16 -11.36 10.82
CA GLU A 77 20.25 -10.83 11.65
C GLU A 77 20.49 -9.35 11.35
N GLU A 78 20.57 -8.96 10.08
CA GLU A 78 20.70 -7.54 9.70
C GLU A 78 19.51 -6.72 10.20
N LYS A 79 18.27 -7.23 10.04
CA LYS A 79 17.07 -6.57 10.57
C LYS A 79 17.05 -6.50 12.09
N GLU A 80 17.51 -7.54 12.78
CA GLU A 80 17.59 -7.57 14.23
C GLU A 80 18.69 -6.64 14.76
N ILE A 81 19.85 -6.59 14.11
CA ILE A 81 20.93 -5.66 14.44
C ILE A 81 20.44 -4.23 14.25
N ILE A 82 19.72 -3.94 13.15
CA ILE A 82 19.10 -2.63 12.93
C ILE A 82 18.06 -2.34 14.02
N ARG A 83 17.17 -3.29 14.37
CA ARG A 83 16.19 -3.13 15.46
C ARG A 83 16.84 -2.93 16.83
N ARG A 84 17.93 -3.64 17.15
CA ARG A 84 18.71 -3.48 18.40
C ARG A 84 19.42 -2.14 18.42
N THR A 85 19.93 -1.68 17.29
CA THR A 85 20.53 -0.35 17.14
C THR A 85 19.47 0.73 17.36
N ILE A 86 18.27 0.57 16.81
CA ILE A 86 17.15 1.50 17.04
C ILE A 86 16.71 1.49 18.51
N ARG A 87 16.53 0.31 19.14
CA ARG A 87 16.17 0.20 20.56
C ARG A 87 17.22 0.78 21.50
N SER A 88 18.50 0.57 21.22
CA SER A 88 19.59 1.14 22.02
C SER A 88 19.66 2.65 21.88
N HIS A 89 19.45 3.21 20.68
CA HIS A 89 19.34 4.66 20.51
C HIS A 89 18.11 5.20 21.25
N ALA A 90 16.95 4.53 21.20
CA ALA A 90 15.76 4.92 21.95
C ALA A 90 15.96 4.87 23.47
N GLN A 91 16.66 3.85 23.99
CA GLN A 91 16.97 3.72 25.42
C GLN A 91 18.00 4.75 25.89
N VAL A 92 19.03 5.05 25.09
CA VAL A 92 20.01 6.09 25.39
C VAL A 92 19.34 7.47 25.39
N ILE A 93 18.45 7.74 24.43
CA ILE A 93 17.65 8.97 24.39
C ILE A 93 16.75 9.07 25.62
N ARG A 94 16.09 7.97 26.02
CA ARG A 94 15.25 7.92 27.23
C ARG A 94 16.05 8.10 28.52
N ALA A 95 17.27 7.55 28.59
CA ALA A 95 18.18 7.71 29.72
C ALA A 95 18.72 9.13 29.82
N VAL A 96 19.06 9.77 28.70
CA VAL A 96 19.42 11.19 28.62
C VAL A 96 18.25 12.08 29.07
N PHE A 97 17.01 11.69 28.75
CA PHE A 97 15.81 12.39 29.19
C PHE A 97 15.58 12.27 30.70
N LEU A 98 15.70 11.07 31.27
CA LEU A 98 15.63 10.86 32.72
C LEU A 98 16.76 11.59 33.48
N PHE A 99 17.94 11.70 32.86
CA PHE A 99 19.06 12.48 33.42
C PHE A 99 18.82 14.00 33.35
N LYS A 100 18.13 14.47 32.30
CA LYS A 100 17.72 15.87 32.14
C LYS A 100 16.61 16.24 33.13
N GLU A 101 15.65 15.35 33.33
CA GLU A 101 14.53 15.49 34.27
C GLU A 101 15.00 15.41 35.73
N ALA A 102 16.04 14.62 36.03
CA ALA A 102 16.70 14.59 37.33
C ALA A 102 17.63 15.81 37.61
N GLY A 103 17.94 16.59 36.56
CA GLY A 103 18.81 17.77 36.63
C GLY A 103 18.09 19.11 36.80
N GLU A 104 16.76 19.15 36.70
CA GLU A 104 15.97 20.38 36.81
C GLU A 104 15.59 20.70 38.27
N ASN A 105 16.58 21.21 39.01
CA ASN A 105 16.36 22.09 40.16
C ASN A 105 17.28 23.31 40.00
N ASP A 106 16.91 24.23 39.11
CA ASP A 106 17.04 25.71 39.23
C ASP A 106 16.85 26.37 37.82
N PRO A 107 15.77 27.11 37.52
CA PRO A 107 15.55 27.63 36.18
C PRO A 107 15.74 29.16 36.13
N ARG A 108 16.97 29.66 36.27
CA ARG A 108 17.32 31.03 35.84
C ARG A 108 18.77 31.07 35.35
N GLU A 109 18.95 31.66 34.17
CA GLU A 109 20.23 31.95 33.49
C GLU A 109 20.83 30.83 32.62
N ALA A 110 20.41 30.74 31.35
CA ALA A 110 21.29 30.36 30.23
C ALA A 110 20.63 30.52 28.86
N TYR A 111 20.23 31.73 28.46
CA TYR A 111 20.00 32.03 27.03
C TYR A 111 20.36 33.49 26.72
N THR A 112 21.66 33.75 26.58
CA THR A 112 22.16 34.89 25.81
C THR A 112 23.39 34.46 25.01
N GLY A 113 23.27 34.48 23.69
CA GLY A 113 24.43 34.59 22.80
C GLY A 113 24.68 33.45 21.83
N ILE A 114 23.81 33.28 20.83
CA ILE A 114 24.24 32.82 19.50
C ILE A 114 23.58 33.72 18.47
N GLN A 115 24.35 34.66 17.90
CA GLN A 115 23.98 35.37 16.68
C GLN A 115 24.45 34.54 15.47
N LEU A 116 23.51 34.07 14.65
CA LEU A 116 23.76 33.58 13.28
C LEU A 116 22.75 34.22 12.31
N PRO A 117 23.09 34.30 11.00
CA PRO A 117 22.72 35.43 10.14
C PRO A 117 21.24 35.52 9.77
N THR A 118 20.79 36.75 9.71
CA THR A 118 19.48 37.24 9.29
C THR A 118 19.23 36.96 7.81
N ALA A 119 18.20 36.15 7.49
CA ALA A 119 17.52 36.17 6.19
C ALA A 119 16.10 35.60 6.30
N SER A 120 15.12 36.51 6.15
CA SER A 120 13.67 36.35 5.94
C SER A 120 12.94 35.22 6.68
N ARG A 121 12.09 35.55 7.66
CA ARG A 121 11.06 34.59 8.11
C ARG A 121 9.67 35.14 7.90
N SER A 122 9.07 34.70 6.79
CA SER A 122 7.67 34.89 6.45
C SER A 122 6.72 34.21 7.45
N PHE A 123 7.24 33.26 8.24
CA PHE A 123 6.51 32.50 9.25
C PHE A 123 7.14 32.64 10.64
N PRO A 124 6.36 32.86 11.70
CA PRO A 124 6.85 33.02 13.07
C PRO A 124 7.36 31.73 13.75
N ILE A 125 7.15 30.55 13.18
CA ILE A 125 7.64 29.26 13.72
C ILE A 125 8.85 28.73 12.95
N GLU A 126 9.82 28.19 13.69
CA GLU A 126 11.01 27.54 13.12
C GLU A 126 10.74 26.09 12.76
N MET A 127 11.39 25.62 11.68
CA MET A 127 11.29 24.24 11.23
C MET A 127 11.79 23.21 12.26
N GLU A 128 12.84 23.55 13.03
CA GLU A 128 13.36 22.66 14.07
C GLU A 128 12.33 22.42 15.20
N LYS A 129 11.56 23.45 15.58
CA LYS A 129 10.48 23.28 16.57
C LYS A 129 9.37 22.36 16.05
N LEU A 130 9.02 22.46 14.77
CA LEU A 130 8.03 21.56 14.14
C LEU A 130 8.53 20.11 14.08
N LYS A 131 9.83 19.90 13.81
CA LYS A 131 10.44 18.57 13.84
C LYS A 131 10.40 17.95 15.23
N THR A 132 10.78 18.71 16.26
CA THR A 132 10.71 18.24 17.65
C THR A 132 9.28 17.89 18.05
N LEU A 133 8.31 18.76 17.71
CA LEU A 133 6.89 18.53 17.97
C LEU A 133 6.40 17.21 17.38
N ASN A 134 6.76 16.92 16.12
CA ASN A 134 6.34 15.70 15.44
C ASN A 134 7.06 14.45 15.95
N ARG A 135 8.39 14.50 16.09
CA ARG A 135 9.20 13.35 16.49
C ARG A 135 8.96 12.93 17.94
N ASP A 136 8.84 13.90 18.84
CA ASP A 136 8.77 13.63 20.27
C ASP A 136 7.30 13.55 20.75
N HIS A 137 6.33 13.72 19.84
CA HIS A 137 4.89 13.81 20.14
C HIS A 137 4.61 14.72 21.36
N ASP A 138 5.28 15.87 21.38
CA ASP A 138 5.37 16.73 22.55
C ASP A 138 4.06 17.50 22.76
N SER A 139 3.18 16.89 23.57
CA SER A 139 1.91 17.47 23.97
C SER A 139 2.06 18.75 24.82
N VAL A 140 3.19 18.94 25.51
CA VAL A 140 3.46 20.12 26.34
C VAL A 140 3.78 21.30 25.44
N LEU A 141 4.67 21.13 24.47
CA LEU A 141 4.97 22.16 23.46
C LEU A 141 3.72 22.55 22.67
N LEU A 142 2.86 21.58 22.34
CA LEU A 142 1.58 21.85 21.68
C LEU A 142 0.66 22.71 22.57
N GLN A 143 0.61 22.46 23.87
CA GLN A 143 -0.17 23.27 24.82
C GLN A 143 0.41 24.68 25.00
N GLU A 144 1.74 24.83 25.06
CA GLU A 144 2.41 26.14 25.10
C GLU A 144 2.05 27.00 23.88
N ILE A 145 1.92 26.37 22.71
CA ILE A 145 1.53 27.01 21.45
C ILE A 145 0.01 27.29 21.39
N ARG A 146 -0.75 27.12 22.49
CA ARG A 146 -2.22 27.24 22.55
C ARG A 146 -2.96 26.21 21.68
N GLY A 147 -2.39 25.01 21.55
CA GLY A 147 -2.96 23.89 20.81
C GLY A 147 -2.94 24.08 19.29
N VAL A 148 -3.83 23.36 18.61
CA VAL A 148 -3.91 23.34 17.13
C VAL A 148 -4.22 24.72 16.55
N LYS A 149 -5.02 25.55 17.24
CA LYS A 149 -5.38 26.90 16.79
C LYS A 149 -4.17 27.81 16.73
N GLY A 150 -3.38 27.88 17.80
CA GLY A 150 -2.17 28.70 17.79
C GLY A 150 -1.10 28.17 16.83
N LEU A 151 -1.03 26.85 16.62
CA LEU A 151 -0.15 26.29 15.58
C LEU A 151 -0.58 26.72 14.17
N SER A 152 -1.89 26.74 13.90
CA SER A 152 -2.46 27.23 12.64
C SER A 152 -2.12 28.70 12.40
N ASP A 153 -2.22 29.53 13.44
CA ASP A 153 -1.89 30.96 13.38
C ASP A 153 -0.39 31.16 13.08
N LEU A 154 0.47 30.35 13.70
CA LEU A 154 1.92 30.37 13.45
C LEU A 154 2.28 29.94 12.02
N LEU A 155 1.51 29.01 11.45
CA LEU A 155 1.66 28.55 10.06
C LEU A 155 0.91 29.41 9.04
N LYS A 156 0.20 30.47 9.49
CA LYS A 156 -0.69 31.29 8.66
C LYS A 156 -1.67 30.45 7.83
N SER A 157 -2.18 29.37 8.40
CA SER A 157 -3.18 28.50 7.79
C SER A 157 -4.52 28.72 8.46
N ASN A 158 -5.61 28.60 7.71
CA ASN A 158 -6.95 28.56 8.28
C ASN A 158 -7.38 27.09 8.45
N LEU A 159 -7.91 26.72 9.61
CA LEU A 159 -8.31 25.34 9.91
C LEU A 159 -9.52 24.86 9.07
N GLU A 160 -10.39 25.78 8.64
CA GLU A 160 -11.61 25.49 7.87
C GLU A 160 -11.44 25.74 6.37
N MET A 161 -10.61 26.71 6.00
CA MET A 161 -10.40 27.08 4.59
C MET A 161 -9.07 26.56 4.03
N GLY A 162 -8.15 26.08 4.88
CA GLY A 162 -6.80 25.71 4.49
C GLY A 162 -5.93 26.92 4.12
N ILE A 163 -4.95 26.68 3.25
CA ILE A 163 -4.03 27.71 2.74
C ILE A 163 -4.56 28.35 1.45
N ASN A 164 -4.05 29.53 1.10
CA ASN A 164 -4.40 30.14 -0.19
C ASN A 164 -3.74 29.32 -1.34
N PRO A 165 -4.50 28.93 -2.37
CA PRO A 165 -3.97 28.13 -3.49
C PRO A 165 -3.03 28.89 -4.46
N THR A 166 -2.46 30.02 -4.06
CA THR A 166 -1.57 30.81 -4.92
C THR A 166 -0.18 30.17 -5.01
N GLU A 167 0.33 29.95 -6.23
CA GLU A 167 1.63 29.29 -6.47
C GLU A 167 2.80 29.94 -5.70
N ASP A 168 2.81 31.27 -5.58
CA ASP A 168 3.85 32.00 -4.84
C ASP A 168 3.91 31.61 -3.35
N GLU A 169 2.76 31.38 -2.71
CA GLU A 169 2.70 30.95 -1.30
C GLU A 169 3.16 29.49 -1.16
N LEU A 170 2.78 28.62 -2.11
CA LEU A 170 3.20 27.23 -2.13
C LEU A 170 4.71 27.10 -2.31
N LEU A 171 5.30 27.89 -3.21
CA LEU A 171 6.75 27.94 -3.42
C LEU A 171 7.47 28.46 -2.18
N GLN A 172 6.98 29.53 -1.56
CA GLN A 172 7.56 30.06 -0.33
C GLN A 172 7.55 29.02 0.81
N ARG A 173 6.45 28.26 0.97
CA ARG A 173 6.37 27.17 1.96
C ARG A 173 7.34 26.02 1.63
N ARG A 174 7.50 25.67 0.35
CA ARG A 174 8.50 24.66 -0.08
C ARG A 174 9.93 25.10 0.21
N ASP A 175 10.24 26.38 0.04
CA ASP A 175 11.58 26.91 0.30
C ASP A 175 11.89 26.94 1.80
N VAL A 176 10.90 27.24 2.65
CA VAL A 176 11.08 27.33 4.11
C VAL A 176 11.04 25.96 4.79
N PHE A 177 10.04 25.13 4.46
CA PHE A 177 9.76 23.87 5.17
C PHE A 177 10.20 22.62 4.39
N GLY A 178 10.61 22.78 3.14
CA GLY A 178 10.99 21.69 2.25
C GLY A 178 9.81 21.14 1.43
N ALA A 179 10.13 20.29 0.46
CA ALA A 179 9.16 19.58 -0.38
C ALA A 179 8.82 18.21 0.22
N ASN A 180 7.61 17.69 -0.05
CA ASN A 180 7.21 16.33 0.36
C ASN A 180 7.87 15.24 -0.49
N THR A 181 9.20 15.20 -0.49
CA THR A 181 10.03 14.26 -1.25
C THR A 181 11.20 13.80 -0.38
N TYR A 182 11.69 12.60 -0.63
CA TYR A 182 12.89 12.04 -0.02
C TYR A 182 14.00 11.88 -1.07
N PRO A 183 15.29 11.97 -0.65
CA PRO A 183 16.42 11.99 -1.56
C PRO A 183 16.45 10.73 -2.42
N ARG A 184 16.42 10.94 -3.73
CA ARG A 184 16.51 9.86 -4.73
C ARG A 184 17.97 9.57 -5.04
N LYS A 185 18.29 8.31 -5.36
CA LYS A 185 19.59 7.95 -5.91
C LYS A 185 19.82 8.76 -7.19
N LYS A 186 20.95 9.49 -7.24
CA LYS A 186 21.31 10.29 -8.42
C LYS A 186 21.42 9.37 -9.64
N ARG A 187 20.98 9.89 -10.79
CA ARG A 187 21.08 9.18 -12.08
C ARG A 187 22.54 8.81 -12.34
N LYS A 188 22.79 7.54 -12.68
CA LYS A 188 24.12 7.13 -13.16
C LYS A 188 24.34 7.74 -14.54
N ASN A 189 25.49 8.39 -14.74
CA ASN A 189 25.88 8.91 -16.06
C ASN A 189 26.28 7.75 -16.99
N ILE A 190 26.19 7.96 -18.31
CA ILE A 190 26.61 6.99 -19.33
C ILE A 190 28.05 6.51 -19.11
N LEU A 191 28.96 7.42 -18.72
CA LEU A 191 30.36 7.08 -18.41
C LEU A 191 30.49 6.06 -17.27
N ARG A 192 29.57 6.10 -16.29
CA ARG A 192 29.56 5.13 -15.20
C ARG A 192 29.14 3.75 -15.70
N PHE A 193 28.22 3.67 -16.66
CA PHE A 193 27.84 2.42 -17.30
C PHE A 193 28.98 1.84 -18.14
N ILE A 194 29.72 2.67 -18.87
CA ILE A 194 30.93 2.25 -19.59
C ILE A 194 31.96 1.67 -18.61
N PHE A 195 32.21 2.38 -17.49
CA PHE A 195 33.14 1.91 -16.47
C PHE A 195 32.67 0.62 -15.77
N ASP A 196 31.37 0.50 -15.48
CA ASP A 196 30.79 -0.70 -14.89
C ASP A 196 30.88 -1.89 -15.87
N ALA A 197 30.70 -1.67 -17.19
CA ALA A 197 30.87 -2.70 -18.23
C ALA A 197 32.34 -3.14 -18.38
N CYS A 198 33.31 -2.23 -18.24
CA CYS A 198 34.75 -2.57 -18.25
C CYS A 198 35.19 -3.46 -17.08
N LYS A 199 34.37 -3.65 -16.04
CA LYS A 199 34.70 -4.50 -14.88
C LYS A 199 34.36 -5.97 -15.09
N ASP A 200 33.72 -6.33 -16.20
CA ASP A 200 33.42 -7.73 -16.47
C ASP A 200 34.72 -8.54 -16.62
N LEU A 201 34.82 -9.65 -15.90
CA LEU A 201 36.03 -10.47 -15.83
C LEU A 201 36.40 -11.02 -17.22
N THR A 202 35.41 -11.38 -18.04
CA THR A 202 35.60 -11.87 -19.41
C THR A 202 36.20 -10.79 -20.32
N LEU A 203 35.65 -9.58 -20.26
CA LEU A 203 36.13 -8.42 -21.02
C LEU A 203 37.51 -7.97 -20.53
N ILE A 204 37.79 -8.03 -19.23
CA ILE A 204 39.13 -7.74 -18.69
C ILE A 204 40.16 -8.73 -19.27
N ILE A 205 39.85 -10.03 -19.28
CA ILE A 205 40.77 -11.04 -19.84
C ILE A 205 41.03 -10.78 -21.33
N LEU A 206 39.99 -10.42 -22.09
CA LEU A 206 40.12 -10.04 -23.51
C LEU A 206 40.94 -8.76 -23.70
N MET A 207 40.77 -7.75 -22.86
CA MET A 207 41.53 -6.50 -22.90
C MET A 207 43.01 -6.75 -22.58
N VAL A 208 43.31 -7.62 -21.62
CA VAL A 208 44.67 -8.06 -21.29
C VAL A 208 45.27 -8.83 -22.48
N ALA A 209 44.52 -9.76 -23.08
CA ALA A 209 44.97 -10.49 -24.26
C ALA A 209 45.21 -9.56 -25.45
N ALA A 210 44.32 -8.59 -25.69
CA ALA A 210 44.49 -7.58 -26.74
C ALA A 210 45.75 -6.73 -26.51
N ALA A 211 46.00 -6.30 -25.28
CA ALA A 211 47.20 -5.53 -24.93
C ALA A 211 48.49 -6.35 -25.12
N ILE A 212 48.48 -7.62 -24.73
CA ILE A 212 49.62 -8.53 -24.91
C ILE A 212 49.86 -8.80 -26.41
N SER A 213 48.81 -9.12 -27.18
CA SER A 213 48.91 -9.32 -28.63
C SER A 213 49.38 -8.07 -29.36
N LEU A 214 48.90 -6.88 -28.95
CA LEU A 214 49.27 -5.61 -29.55
C LEU A 214 50.74 -5.25 -29.27
N THR A 215 51.19 -5.42 -28.02
CA THR A 215 52.59 -5.13 -27.64
C THR A 215 53.58 -6.09 -28.29
N LEU A 216 53.23 -7.38 -28.38
CA LEU A 216 54.09 -8.37 -29.02
C LEU A 216 54.08 -8.25 -30.54
N GLY A 217 52.92 -8.05 -31.16
CA GLY A 217 52.82 -7.88 -32.61
C GLY A 217 53.66 -6.70 -33.10
N MET A 218 53.54 -5.54 -32.43
CA MET A 218 54.40 -4.38 -32.72
C MET A 218 55.89 -4.66 -32.51
N ALA A 219 56.25 -5.53 -31.56
CA ALA A 219 57.64 -5.86 -31.27
C ALA A 219 58.26 -6.89 -32.24
N THR A 220 57.44 -7.72 -32.91
CA THR A 220 57.93 -8.80 -33.78
C THR A 220 57.77 -8.51 -35.27
N GLU A 221 56.66 -7.89 -35.67
CA GLU A 221 56.30 -7.63 -37.07
C GLU A 221 56.45 -6.15 -37.45
N GLY A 222 56.88 -5.32 -36.50
CA GLY A 222 57.02 -3.87 -36.68
C GLY A 222 55.69 -3.14 -36.51
N VAL A 223 55.75 -1.80 -36.45
CA VAL A 223 54.59 -0.95 -36.16
C VAL A 223 53.59 -0.92 -37.33
N GLU A 224 54.03 -1.17 -38.56
CA GLU A 224 53.17 -1.08 -39.75
C GLU A 224 52.22 -2.28 -39.92
N GLU A 225 52.66 -3.50 -39.58
CA GLU A 225 51.87 -4.72 -39.76
C GLU A 225 51.47 -5.40 -38.44
N GLY A 226 52.28 -5.28 -37.38
CA GLY A 226 52.05 -5.99 -36.12
C GLY A 226 50.90 -5.45 -35.24
N TRP A 227 50.27 -4.33 -35.61
CA TRP A 227 49.17 -3.76 -34.84
C TRP A 227 47.80 -4.36 -35.18
N TYR A 228 47.64 -5.01 -36.34
CA TYR A 228 46.33 -5.44 -36.84
C TYR A 228 45.64 -6.46 -35.92
N GLU A 229 46.36 -7.46 -35.41
CA GLU A 229 45.76 -8.53 -34.60
C GLU A 229 45.27 -8.00 -33.24
N GLY A 230 46.14 -7.33 -32.49
CA GLY A 230 45.78 -6.73 -31.19
C GLY A 230 44.79 -5.57 -31.31
N GLY A 231 44.95 -4.73 -32.34
CA GLY A 231 44.07 -3.60 -32.62
C GLY A 231 42.63 -4.02 -32.98
N SER A 232 42.48 -5.11 -33.75
CA SER A 232 41.16 -5.65 -34.11
C SER A 232 40.41 -6.18 -32.89
N ILE A 233 41.10 -6.90 -32.00
CA ILE A 233 40.51 -7.40 -30.74
C ILE A 233 40.10 -6.24 -29.85
N PHE A 234 40.96 -5.23 -29.69
CA PHE A 234 40.65 -4.04 -28.91
C PHE A 234 39.43 -3.28 -29.46
N LEU A 235 39.36 -3.06 -30.78
CA LEU A 235 38.22 -2.40 -31.41
C LEU A 235 36.91 -3.19 -31.23
N ALA A 236 36.97 -4.51 -31.37
CA ALA A 236 35.79 -5.37 -31.16
C ALA A 236 35.30 -5.29 -29.71
N VAL A 237 36.19 -5.39 -28.72
CA VAL A 237 35.85 -5.28 -27.30
C VAL A 237 35.30 -3.89 -26.97
N PHE A 238 35.90 -2.83 -27.52
CA PHE A 238 35.41 -1.46 -27.35
C PHE A 238 33.98 -1.28 -27.89
N LEU A 239 33.68 -1.82 -29.08
CA LEU A 239 32.33 -1.78 -29.64
C LEU A 239 31.33 -2.55 -28.79
N VAL A 240 31.70 -3.72 -28.26
CA VAL A 240 30.86 -4.50 -27.35
C VAL A 240 30.55 -3.68 -26.09
N ILE A 241 31.57 -3.11 -25.43
CA ILE A 241 31.40 -2.27 -24.23
C ILE A 241 30.46 -1.08 -24.52
N LEU A 242 30.63 -0.40 -25.67
CA LEU A 242 29.80 0.74 -26.04
C LEU A 242 28.33 0.34 -26.24
N VAL A 243 28.08 -0.78 -26.94
CA VAL A 243 26.73 -1.30 -27.17
C VAL A 243 26.08 -1.72 -25.85
N THR A 244 26.80 -2.46 -25.01
CA THR A 244 26.32 -2.90 -23.69
C THR A 244 26.00 -1.70 -22.79
N ALA A 245 26.93 -0.74 -22.65
CA ALA A 245 26.72 0.45 -21.83
C ALA A 245 25.55 1.32 -22.33
N THR A 246 25.39 1.46 -23.65
CA THR A 246 24.27 2.21 -24.23
C THR A 246 22.94 1.51 -23.98
N SER A 247 22.91 0.18 -24.10
CA SER A 247 21.72 -0.63 -23.81
C SER A 247 21.31 -0.52 -22.34
N ASP A 248 22.25 -0.70 -21.42
CA ASP A 248 22.02 -0.61 -19.97
C ASP A 248 21.59 0.80 -19.54
N TYR A 249 22.18 1.83 -20.15
CA TYR A 249 21.77 3.21 -19.90
C TYR A 249 20.30 3.43 -20.32
N ARG A 250 19.93 3.01 -21.54
CA ARG A 250 18.54 3.11 -22.04
C ARG A 250 17.56 2.35 -21.15
N GLN A 251 17.95 1.17 -20.66
CA GLN A 251 17.15 0.38 -19.73
C GLN A 251 16.95 1.10 -18.39
N SER A 252 18.01 1.67 -17.82
CA SER A 252 17.93 2.39 -16.55
C SER A 252 17.00 3.60 -16.63
N LEU A 253 16.97 4.30 -17.78
CA LEU A 253 16.13 5.46 -18.01
C LEU A 253 14.64 5.08 -18.08
N GLN A 254 14.33 3.96 -18.75
CA GLN A 254 12.96 3.43 -18.80
C GLN A 254 12.48 3.03 -17.40
N PHE A 255 13.31 2.36 -16.62
CA PHE A 255 12.96 1.97 -15.25
C PHE A 255 12.68 3.18 -14.35
N GLN A 256 13.46 4.25 -14.49
CA GLN A 256 13.27 5.48 -13.73
C GLN A 256 11.94 6.16 -14.03
N HIS A 257 11.58 6.31 -15.32
CA HIS A 257 10.29 6.89 -15.71
C HIS A 257 9.10 6.10 -15.13
N LEU A 258 9.17 4.76 -15.15
CA LEU A 258 8.15 3.91 -14.55
C LEU A 258 8.04 4.12 -13.03
N ASN A 259 9.18 4.28 -12.35
CA ASN A 259 9.21 4.51 -10.91
C ASN A 259 8.71 5.92 -10.53
N GLU A 260 8.95 6.93 -11.37
CA GLU A 260 8.44 8.30 -11.17
C GLU A 260 6.90 8.34 -11.23
N GLU A 261 6.28 7.66 -12.21
CA GLU A 261 4.82 7.56 -12.28
C GLU A 261 4.24 6.75 -11.11
N LYS A 262 4.93 5.68 -10.68
CA LYS A 262 4.50 4.82 -9.57
C LYS A 262 4.37 5.57 -8.23
N GLN A 263 5.22 6.54 -7.99
CA GLN A 263 5.29 7.22 -6.69
C GLN A 263 4.34 8.44 -6.61
N ASN A 264 3.72 8.85 -7.72
CA ASN A 264 2.77 9.96 -7.75
C ASN A 264 1.37 9.51 -7.30
N ILE A 265 1.14 9.52 -5.99
CA ILE A 265 -0.17 9.26 -5.38
C ILE A 265 -0.98 10.56 -5.35
N GLN A 266 -2.28 10.48 -5.65
CA GLN A 266 -3.19 11.61 -5.58
C GLN A 266 -3.82 11.69 -4.18
N VAL A 267 -3.75 12.86 -3.55
CA VAL A 267 -4.24 13.15 -2.20
C VAL A 267 -5.24 14.30 -2.25
N GLU A 268 -6.31 14.23 -1.45
CA GLU A 268 -7.29 15.32 -1.33
C GLU A 268 -6.81 16.32 -0.28
N VAL A 269 -6.76 17.61 -0.64
CA VAL A 269 -6.32 18.71 0.23
C VAL A 269 -7.33 19.84 0.18
N LEU A 270 -7.49 20.58 1.28
CA LEU A 270 -8.35 21.75 1.38
C LEU A 270 -7.49 23.01 1.27
N ARG A 271 -7.74 23.82 0.24
CA ARG A 271 -7.07 25.11 -0.02
C ARG A 271 -8.11 26.15 -0.43
N GLY A 272 -8.08 27.36 0.14
CA GLY A 272 -9.06 28.42 -0.14
C GLY A 272 -10.54 28.03 0.04
N GLY A 273 -10.84 27.07 0.93
CA GLY A 273 -12.19 26.53 1.17
C GLY A 273 -12.65 25.49 0.15
N LYS A 274 -11.84 25.19 -0.87
CA LYS A 274 -12.16 24.18 -1.89
C LYS A 274 -11.25 22.97 -1.73
N ARG A 275 -11.83 21.78 -1.94
CA ARG A 275 -11.07 20.53 -1.95
C ARG A 275 -10.45 20.29 -3.32
N PHE A 276 -9.15 20.05 -3.35
CA PHE A 276 -8.36 19.76 -4.55
C PHE A 276 -7.76 18.37 -4.45
N ARG A 277 -7.70 17.64 -5.56
CA ARG A 277 -6.85 16.45 -5.68
C ARG A 277 -5.48 16.89 -6.21
N THR A 278 -4.46 16.75 -5.39
CA THR A 278 -3.09 17.13 -5.70
C THR A 278 -2.16 15.93 -5.62
N SER A 279 -0.97 16.02 -6.23
CA SER A 279 0.07 15.02 -6.02
C SER A 279 0.54 15.05 -4.57
N ILE A 280 0.85 13.87 -4.01
CA ILE A 280 1.51 13.74 -2.71
C ILE A 280 2.80 14.57 -2.62
N PHE A 281 3.51 14.79 -3.74
CA PHE A 281 4.75 15.57 -3.79
C PHE A 281 4.55 17.07 -3.67
N ASP A 282 3.35 17.56 -3.98
CA ASP A 282 2.98 18.98 -3.95
C ASP A 282 2.27 19.36 -2.63
N LEU A 283 2.26 18.45 -1.66
CA LEU A 283 1.79 18.69 -0.31
C LEU A 283 2.80 19.56 0.45
N VAL A 284 2.32 20.58 1.16
CA VAL A 284 3.15 21.53 1.90
C VAL A 284 2.72 21.64 3.36
N VAL A 285 3.63 22.12 4.21
CA VAL A 285 3.32 22.38 5.62
C VAL A 285 2.21 23.44 5.73
N GLY A 286 1.23 23.16 6.57
CA GLY A 286 0.04 23.96 6.79
C GLY A 286 -1.14 23.64 5.88
N ASP A 287 -1.01 22.71 4.93
CA ASP A 287 -2.17 22.14 4.23
C ASP A 287 -3.13 21.47 5.21
N VAL A 288 -4.43 21.54 4.92
CA VAL A 288 -5.47 20.80 5.65
C VAL A 288 -5.88 19.59 4.81
N VAL A 289 -5.71 18.40 5.36
CA VAL A 289 -5.97 17.13 4.67
C VAL A 289 -7.16 16.44 5.34
N PRO A 290 -8.31 16.33 4.65
CA PRO A 290 -9.40 15.48 5.11
C PRO A 290 -9.00 14.00 4.96
N LEU A 291 -9.08 13.26 6.06
CA LEU A 291 -8.76 11.84 6.16
C LEU A 291 -10.05 11.03 6.35
N ASN A 292 -10.26 10.04 5.50
CA ASN A 292 -11.37 9.09 5.60
C ASN A 292 -10.83 7.67 5.81
N ILE A 293 -11.72 6.76 6.20
CA ILE A 293 -11.43 5.33 6.36
C ILE A 293 -10.76 4.78 5.09
N GLY A 294 -9.59 4.14 5.27
CA GLY A 294 -8.79 3.54 4.21
C GLY A 294 -7.75 4.47 3.59
N ASP A 295 -7.78 5.78 3.88
CA ASP A 295 -6.77 6.71 3.39
C ASP A 295 -5.42 6.46 4.07
N GLN A 296 -4.33 6.67 3.32
CA GLN A 296 -2.98 6.70 3.86
C GLN A 296 -2.65 8.12 4.30
N VAL A 297 -2.12 8.27 5.52
CA VAL A 297 -1.68 9.57 6.04
C VAL A 297 -0.48 10.05 5.20
N PRO A 298 -0.60 11.16 4.44
CA PRO A 298 0.37 11.51 3.41
C PRO A 298 1.65 12.18 3.94
N ALA A 299 1.59 12.76 5.14
CA ALA A 299 2.64 13.53 5.79
C ALA A 299 2.38 13.57 7.30
N ASP A 300 3.35 13.98 8.10
CA ASP A 300 3.15 14.11 9.54
C ASP A 300 2.29 15.33 9.83
N GLY A 301 1.37 15.18 10.77
CA GLY A 301 0.38 16.21 11.05
C GLY A 301 -0.31 16.06 12.39
N ILE A 302 -1.16 17.03 12.67
CA ILE A 302 -1.93 17.11 13.90
C ILE A 302 -3.43 17.12 13.57
N LEU A 303 -4.20 16.34 14.32
CA LEU A 303 -5.64 16.25 14.22
C LEU A 303 -6.28 17.59 14.63
N ILE A 304 -7.00 18.21 13.70
CA ILE A 304 -7.77 19.44 13.90
C ILE A 304 -9.10 19.10 14.57
N SER A 305 -9.85 18.24 13.90
CA SER A 305 -11.15 17.76 14.32
C SER A 305 -11.34 16.38 13.73
N GLY A 306 -12.02 15.51 14.45
CA GLY A 306 -12.30 14.16 13.99
C GLY A 306 -13.27 13.50 14.94
N HIS A 307 -13.91 12.45 14.46
CA HIS A 307 -14.81 11.67 15.27
C HIS A 307 -14.44 10.20 15.22
N SER A 308 -14.17 9.62 16.40
CA SER A 308 -13.77 8.22 16.56
C SER A 308 -12.64 7.80 15.60
N LEU A 309 -11.69 8.69 15.32
CA LEU A 309 -10.60 8.44 14.38
C LEU A 309 -9.66 7.38 14.95
N ALA A 310 -9.52 6.27 14.24
CA ALA A 310 -8.61 5.19 14.59
C ALA A 310 -7.58 5.01 13.47
N ILE A 311 -6.30 4.96 13.83
CA ILE A 311 -5.19 4.80 12.89
C ILE A 311 -4.49 3.47 13.13
N ASP A 312 -4.23 2.74 12.05
CA ASP A 312 -3.34 1.58 12.01
C ASP A 312 -1.89 2.05 11.83
N GLU A 313 -1.13 1.96 12.91
CA GLU A 313 0.29 2.35 12.98
C GLU A 313 1.25 1.20 12.64
N SER A 314 0.74 0.03 12.21
CA SER A 314 1.54 -1.17 11.92
C SER A 314 2.65 -0.95 10.89
N SER A 315 2.46 -0.01 9.96
CA SER A 315 3.47 0.32 8.95
C SER A 315 4.70 1.01 9.54
N MET A 316 4.56 1.68 10.69
CA MET A 316 5.63 2.36 11.41
C MET A 316 6.17 1.54 12.57
N THR A 317 5.28 1.05 13.44
CA THR A 317 5.65 0.38 14.70
C THR A 317 5.83 -1.13 14.52
N GLY A 318 5.23 -1.72 13.48
CA GLY A 318 5.14 -3.17 13.30
C GLY A 318 4.08 -3.84 14.18
N GLU A 319 3.37 -3.08 15.01
CA GLU A 319 2.31 -3.59 15.87
C GLU A 319 0.95 -3.38 15.20
N SER A 320 0.16 -4.44 15.03
CA SER A 320 -1.14 -4.40 14.35
C SER A 320 -2.29 -3.79 15.18
N LYS A 321 -1.98 -3.04 16.24
CA LYS A 321 -2.99 -2.46 17.11
C LYS A 321 -3.42 -1.10 16.58
N THR A 322 -4.72 -0.90 16.43
CA THR A 322 -5.29 0.39 16.08
C THR A 322 -5.24 1.34 17.26
N VAL A 323 -4.87 2.60 17.00
CA VAL A 323 -4.74 3.66 18.00
C VAL A 323 -5.80 4.72 17.76
N HIS A 324 -6.63 4.99 18.76
CA HIS A 324 -7.60 6.09 18.70
C HIS A 324 -6.90 7.44 18.87
N LYS A 325 -7.24 8.36 17.98
CA LYS A 325 -6.68 9.71 17.91
C LYS A 325 -7.77 10.71 18.28
N ASP A 326 -7.52 11.41 19.38
CA ASP A 326 -8.38 12.46 19.93
C ASP A 326 -7.54 13.71 20.19
N GLN A 327 -8.16 14.79 20.69
CA GLN A 327 -7.45 16.02 21.07
C GLN A 327 -6.35 15.80 22.13
N LYS A 328 -6.42 14.71 22.91
CA LYS A 328 -5.38 14.33 23.89
C LYS A 328 -4.15 13.70 23.24
N ALA A 329 -4.33 13.03 22.10
CA ALA A 329 -3.27 12.37 21.35
C ALA A 329 -3.43 12.68 19.85
N PRO A 330 -3.21 13.94 19.44
CA PRO A 330 -3.64 14.41 18.12
C PRO A 330 -2.61 14.12 17.02
N PHE A 331 -1.49 13.46 17.31
CA PHE A 331 -0.40 13.25 16.36
C PHE A 331 -0.69 12.14 15.36
N LEU A 332 -0.53 12.45 14.07
CA LEU A 332 -0.73 11.55 12.95
C LEU A 332 0.60 11.41 12.19
N MET A 333 1.03 10.17 11.99
CA MET A 333 2.31 9.85 11.35
C MET A 333 2.10 9.50 9.87
N SER A 334 2.97 10.01 9.02
CA SER A 334 3.05 9.67 7.60
C SER A 334 3.24 8.17 7.42
N GLY A 335 2.58 7.61 6.40
CA GLY A 335 2.69 6.18 6.07
C GLY A 335 1.66 5.29 6.77
N CYS A 336 1.11 5.71 7.92
CA CYS A 336 0.02 5.02 8.62
C CYS A 336 -1.29 5.05 7.83
N LYS A 337 -2.24 4.17 8.18
CA LYS A 337 -3.53 4.07 7.48
C LYS A 337 -4.69 4.36 8.43
N VAL A 338 -5.73 5.03 7.94
CA VAL A 338 -6.96 5.24 8.70
C VAL A 338 -7.75 3.94 8.75
N ALA A 339 -7.90 3.39 9.95
CA ALA A 339 -8.62 2.14 10.18
C ALA A 339 -10.13 2.36 10.37
N ASP A 340 -10.50 3.40 11.12
CA ASP A 340 -11.91 3.77 11.35
C ASP A 340 -12.06 5.28 11.62
N GLY A 341 -13.28 5.80 11.50
CA GLY A 341 -13.62 7.19 11.72
C GLY A 341 -13.16 8.14 10.60
N TYR A 342 -13.25 9.43 10.86
CA TYR A 342 -12.81 10.47 9.94
C TYR A 342 -12.24 11.65 10.72
N GLY A 343 -11.39 12.43 10.07
CA GLY A 343 -10.82 13.63 10.67
C GLY A 343 -10.19 14.55 9.65
N SER A 344 -9.91 15.78 10.07
CA SER A 344 -9.14 16.76 9.32
C SER A 344 -7.79 16.92 9.99
N MET A 345 -6.73 16.80 9.21
CA MET A 345 -5.34 16.91 9.68
C MET A 345 -4.72 18.21 9.19
N LEU A 346 -3.97 18.89 10.06
CA LEU A 346 -3.07 19.98 9.69
C LEU A 346 -1.68 19.40 9.45
N VAL A 347 -1.11 19.59 8.26
CA VAL A 347 0.23 19.09 7.93
C VAL A 347 1.28 19.92 8.67
N THR A 348 2.14 19.25 9.45
CA THR A 348 3.20 19.89 10.25
C THR A 348 4.60 19.55 9.77
N GLY A 349 4.78 18.41 9.10
CA GLY A 349 6.07 17.99 8.55
C GLY A 349 5.93 17.24 7.23
N VAL A 350 6.82 17.51 6.28
CA VAL A 350 6.81 16.90 4.94
C VAL A 350 8.19 16.35 4.54
N GLY A 351 8.21 15.35 3.67
CA GLY A 351 9.42 14.80 3.06
C GLY A 351 10.37 14.22 4.09
N ILE A 352 11.65 14.58 4.05
CA ILE A 352 12.67 14.06 4.98
C ILE A 352 12.48 14.53 6.44
N ASN A 353 11.56 15.47 6.66
CA ASN A 353 11.23 15.97 7.98
C ASN A 353 10.17 15.11 8.69
N THR A 354 9.67 14.07 8.03
CA THR A 354 8.81 13.05 8.65
C THR A 354 9.60 11.81 9.03
N GLU A 355 9.12 11.06 10.02
CA GLU A 355 9.75 9.79 10.41
C GLU A 355 9.73 8.78 9.25
N TRP A 356 8.61 8.68 8.54
CA TRP A 356 8.48 7.84 7.36
C TRP A 356 9.43 8.26 6.23
N GLY A 357 9.63 9.56 6.02
CA GLY A 357 10.55 10.07 5.02
C GLY A 357 12.00 9.70 5.30
N GLN A 358 12.41 9.72 6.58
CA GLN A 358 13.73 9.26 7.02
C GLN A 358 13.87 7.74 6.89
N LEU A 359 12.86 6.99 7.30
CA LEU A 359 12.80 5.54 7.14
C LEU A 359 12.91 5.16 5.65
N MET A 360 12.17 5.83 4.77
CA MET A 360 12.21 5.59 3.33
C MET A 360 13.51 6.04 2.69
N ALA A 361 14.15 7.11 3.18
CA ALA A 361 15.49 7.49 2.71
C ALA A 361 16.51 6.38 3.03
N ASN A 362 16.43 5.76 4.20
CA ASN A 362 17.32 4.65 4.61
C ASN A 362 16.96 3.31 3.94
N LEU A 363 15.67 3.04 3.71
CA LEU A 363 15.18 1.84 3.02
C LEU A 363 15.25 1.94 1.49
N SER A 364 15.56 3.12 0.92
CA SER A 364 15.59 3.35 -0.52
C SER A 364 16.71 2.61 -1.27
N GLU A 365 17.40 1.69 -0.60
CA GLU A 365 18.00 0.53 -1.24
C GLU A 365 16.90 -0.38 -1.79
N ASP A 366 16.31 0.02 -2.92
CA ASP A 366 15.59 -0.87 -3.82
C ASP A 366 16.65 -1.85 -4.35
N ASN A 367 16.92 -2.88 -3.54
CA ASN A 367 17.86 -3.96 -3.78
C ASN A 367 17.32 -4.78 -4.94
N GLY A 368 17.46 -4.25 -6.17
CA GLY A 368 16.86 -4.75 -7.40
C GLY A 368 16.70 -6.27 -7.41
N GLU A 369 15.56 -6.71 -6.89
CA GLU A 369 15.35 -8.13 -6.59
C GLU A 369 15.26 -8.84 -7.95
N GLU A 370 16.22 -9.73 -8.22
CA GLU A 370 16.24 -10.49 -9.48
C GLU A 370 14.93 -11.28 -9.63
N THR A 371 14.39 -11.32 -10.85
CA THR A 371 13.17 -12.10 -11.09
C THR A 371 13.44 -13.60 -10.99
N PRO A 372 12.43 -14.44 -10.65
CA PRO A 372 12.65 -15.89 -10.58
C PRO A 372 13.23 -16.49 -11.88
N LEU A 373 12.82 -15.99 -13.05
CA LEU A 373 13.35 -16.36 -14.36
C LEU A 373 14.80 -15.92 -14.51
N GLN A 374 15.12 -14.67 -14.13
CA GLN A 374 16.49 -14.17 -14.16
C GLN A 374 17.40 -15.07 -13.31
N VAL A 375 16.96 -15.48 -12.12
CA VAL A 375 17.76 -16.36 -11.27
C VAL A 375 17.94 -17.76 -11.89
N ARG A 376 16.91 -18.30 -12.54
CA ARG A 376 17.01 -19.60 -13.25
C ARG A 376 17.94 -19.50 -14.46
N LEU A 377 17.84 -18.42 -15.24
CA LEU A 377 18.67 -18.17 -16.42
C LEU A 377 20.12 -17.89 -16.05
N ASN A 378 20.38 -17.15 -14.97
CA ASN A 378 21.71 -17.03 -14.38
C ASN A 378 22.25 -18.41 -13.99
N GLY A 379 21.40 -19.29 -13.43
CA GLY A 379 21.75 -20.68 -13.17
C GLY A 379 22.18 -21.45 -14.42
N VAL A 380 21.43 -21.34 -15.52
CA VAL A 380 21.78 -21.95 -16.81
C VAL A 380 23.06 -21.34 -17.39
N ALA A 381 23.21 -20.02 -17.37
CA ALA A 381 24.39 -19.32 -17.85
C ALA A 381 25.65 -19.76 -17.10
N THR A 382 25.59 -19.90 -15.77
CA THR A 382 26.73 -20.42 -14.97
C THR A 382 27.07 -21.86 -15.32
N PHE A 383 26.07 -22.70 -15.63
CA PHE A 383 26.31 -24.08 -16.06
C PHE A 383 26.98 -24.13 -17.45
N ILE A 384 26.47 -23.37 -18.41
CA ILE A 384 27.07 -23.25 -19.75
C ILE A 384 28.51 -22.71 -19.64
N GLY A 385 28.72 -21.68 -18.81
CA GLY A 385 30.06 -21.13 -18.56
C GLY A 385 31.03 -22.14 -17.95
N MET A 386 30.57 -22.98 -17.01
CA MET A 386 31.40 -24.04 -16.42
C MET A 386 31.77 -25.12 -17.44
N VAL A 387 30.83 -25.54 -18.28
CA VAL A 387 31.09 -26.48 -19.38
C VAL A 387 32.06 -25.87 -20.39
N GLY A 388 31.84 -24.61 -20.77
CA GLY A 388 32.71 -23.86 -21.67
C GLY A 388 34.14 -23.73 -21.14
N LEU A 389 34.30 -23.39 -19.86
CA LEU A 389 35.60 -23.31 -19.19
C LEU A 389 36.30 -24.68 -19.15
N SER A 390 35.55 -25.75 -18.89
CA SER A 390 36.09 -27.12 -18.87
C SER A 390 36.61 -27.52 -20.24
N VAL A 391 35.82 -27.28 -21.30
CA VAL A 391 36.22 -27.55 -22.70
C VAL A 391 37.44 -26.70 -23.10
N ALA A 392 37.43 -25.40 -22.77
CA ALA A 392 38.55 -24.51 -23.04
C ALA A 392 39.85 -24.97 -22.35
N GLY A 393 39.76 -25.42 -21.10
CA GLY A 393 40.89 -25.98 -20.36
C GLY A 393 41.44 -27.27 -20.99
N VAL A 394 40.56 -28.18 -21.42
CA VAL A 394 40.97 -29.41 -22.11
C VAL A 394 41.64 -29.09 -23.45
N VAL A 395 41.06 -28.19 -24.26
CA VAL A 395 41.63 -27.78 -25.55
C VAL A 395 42.99 -27.10 -25.35
N LEU A 396 43.10 -26.19 -24.37
CA LEU A 396 44.36 -25.55 -24.01
C LEU A 396 45.42 -26.59 -23.63
N GLY A 397 45.07 -27.56 -22.78
CA GLY A 397 45.97 -28.65 -22.39
C GLY A 397 46.45 -29.47 -23.59
N VAL A 398 45.52 -29.90 -24.45
CA VAL A 398 45.84 -30.70 -25.65
C VAL A 398 46.71 -29.92 -26.63
N LEU A 399 46.39 -28.65 -26.90
CA LEU A 399 47.16 -27.80 -27.81
C LEU A 399 48.53 -27.46 -27.24
N ALA A 400 48.63 -27.17 -25.94
CA ALA A 400 49.91 -26.94 -25.27
C ALA A 400 50.79 -28.18 -25.31
N ILE A 401 50.26 -29.36 -24.98
CA ILE A 401 51.00 -30.63 -25.06
C ILE A 401 51.46 -30.88 -26.50
N ARG A 402 50.58 -30.75 -27.50
CA ARG A 402 50.95 -30.95 -28.91
C ARG A 402 52.01 -29.97 -29.39
N TYR A 403 51.92 -28.71 -28.96
CA TYR A 403 52.88 -27.67 -29.26
C TYR A 403 54.25 -27.98 -28.64
N PHE A 404 54.32 -28.23 -27.34
CA PHE A 404 55.60 -28.53 -26.66
C PHE A 404 56.22 -29.87 -27.06
N THR A 405 55.40 -30.85 -27.47
CA THR A 405 55.89 -32.15 -27.98
C THR A 405 56.32 -32.08 -29.45
N GLY A 406 56.18 -30.93 -30.12
CA GLY A 406 56.62 -30.72 -31.51
C GLY A 406 55.77 -31.43 -32.57
N HIS A 407 54.54 -31.82 -32.22
CA HIS A 407 53.61 -32.47 -33.16
C HIS A 407 52.76 -31.47 -33.97
N THR A 408 52.85 -30.18 -33.66
CA THR A 408 52.15 -29.11 -34.39
C THR A 408 52.99 -28.68 -35.60
N LYS A 409 52.41 -28.77 -36.81
CA LYS A 409 53.07 -28.41 -38.08
C LYS A 409 52.42 -27.18 -38.70
N ASN A 410 53.22 -26.31 -39.30
CA ASN A 410 52.76 -25.21 -40.14
C ASN A 410 52.17 -25.73 -41.47
N PRO A 411 51.44 -24.89 -42.24
CA PRO A 411 50.98 -25.21 -43.60
C PRO A 411 52.11 -25.68 -44.53
N ASP A 412 53.33 -25.19 -44.30
CA ASP A 412 54.54 -25.57 -45.03
C ASP A 412 55.18 -26.89 -44.55
N GLY A 413 54.53 -27.61 -43.63
CA GLY A 413 54.98 -28.90 -43.11
C GLY A 413 56.06 -28.85 -42.01
N THR A 414 56.60 -27.67 -41.70
CA THR A 414 57.62 -27.47 -40.65
C THR A 414 57.02 -27.55 -39.24
N VAL A 415 57.74 -28.18 -38.29
CA VAL A 415 57.34 -28.24 -36.87
C VAL A 415 57.46 -26.87 -36.20
N GLN A 416 56.40 -26.43 -35.51
CA GLN A 416 56.30 -25.10 -34.90
C GLN A 416 57.19 -24.91 -33.66
N PHE A 417 57.51 -26.00 -32.96
CA PHE A 417 58.35 -25.96 -31.78
C PHE A 417 59.27 -27.18 -31.77
N ARG A 418 60.57 -26.91 -31.61
CA ARG A 418 61.62 -27.92 -31.47
C ARG A 418 62.47 -27.56 -30.25
N ALA A 419 62.48 -28.45 -29.26
CA ALA A 419 63.23 -28.27 -28.02
C ALA A 419 64.71 -27.97 -28.32
N GLY A 420 65.24 -26.88 -27.75
CA GLY A 420 66.63 -26.46 -27.89
C GLY A 420 67.00 -25.61 -29.13
N THR A 421 66.13 -25.46 -30.12
CA THR A 421 66.43 -24.70 -31.36
C THR A 421 65.47 -23.54 -31.63
N THR A 422 64.31 -23.52 -30.97
CA THR A 422 63.31 -22.45 -31.14
C THR A 422 63.65 -21.27 -30.23
N GLY A 423 63.64 -20.05 -30.76
CA GLY A 423 63.90 -18.86 -29.95
C GLY A 423 62.82 -18.65 -28.88
N LEU A 424 63.23 -18.22 -27.67
CA LEU A 424 62.35 -17.94 -26.53
C LEU A 424 61.14 -17.06 -26.91
N LYS A 425 61.36 -16.08 -27.79
CA LYS A 425 60.31 -15.18 -28.31
C LYS A 425 59.26 -15.92 -29.17
N GLN A 426 59.69 -16.82 -30.07
CA GLN A 426 58.79 -17.57 -30.95
C GLN A 426 57.97 -18.63 -30.18
N GLY A 427 58.61 -19.29 -29.20
CA GLY A 427 57.92 -20.21 -28.29
C GLY A 427 56.82 -19.53 -27.46
N PHE A 428 57.13 -18.32 -26.97
CA PHE A 428 56.18 -17.51 -26.21
C PHE A 428 55.01 -17.01 -27.07
N MET A 429 55.25 -16.61 -28.33
CA MET A 429 54.18 -16.23 -29.26
C MET A 429 53.22 -17.40 -29.57
N GLY A 430 53.74 -18.60 -29.79
CA GLY A 430 52.90 -19.77 -30.02
C GLY A 430 52.04 -20.13 -28.80
N ALA A 431 52.61 -20.02 -27.59
CA ALA A 431 51.86 -20.21 -26.35
C ALA A 431 50.75 -19.18 -26.16
N ILE A 432 51.00 -17.91 -26.49
CA ILE A 432 49.98 -16.85 -26.44
C ILE A 432 48.87 -17.11 -27.46
N ARG A 433 49.21 -17.54 -28.68
CA ARG A 433 48.18 -17.89 -29.67
C ARG A 433 47.26 -19.02 -29.18
N ILE A 434 47.83 -20.04 -28.52
CA ILE A 434 47.06 -21.13 -27.91
C ILE A 434 46.17 -20.60 -26.77
N LEU A 435 46.70 -19.70 -25.94
CA LEU A 435 45.95 -19.04 -24.87
C LEU A 435 44.79 -18.20 -25.43
N THR A 436 45.01 -17.42 -26.49
CA THR A 436 43.98 -16.61 -27.14
C THR A 436 42.85 -17.48 -27.71
N ILE A 437 43.17 -18.66 -28.29
CA ILE A 437 42.15 -19.62 -28.74
C ILE A 437 41.31 -20.11 -27.56
N ALA A 438 41.93 -20.46 -26.43
CA ALA A 438 41.20 -20.90 -25.24
C ALA A 438 40.30 -19.79 -24.66
N VAL A 439 40.80 -18.56 -24.59
CA VAL A 439 40.02 -17.38 -24.16
C VAL A 439 38.83 -17.13 -25.10
N THR A 440 39.04 -17.26 -26.42
CA THR A 440 37.96 -17.09 -27.42
C THR A 440 36.85 -18.12 -27.22
N ILE A 441 37.18 -19.38 -26.88
CA ILE A 441 36.19 -20.41 -26.55
C ILE A 441 35.37 -20.01 -25.32
N VAL A 442 36.01 -19.47 -24.27
CA VAL A 442 35.31 -19.02 -23.05
C VAL A 442 34.34 -17.88 -23.37
N VAL A 443 34.78 -16.88 -24.14
CA VAL A 443 33.95 -15.71 -24.52
C VAL A 443 32.74 -16.14 -25.35
N VAL A 444 32.92 -17.04 -26.31
CA VAL A 444 31.80 -17.58 -27.10
C VAL A 444 30.86 -18.43 -26.25
N ALA A 445 31.37 -19.11 -25.24
CA ALA A 445 30.58 -19.98 -24.37
C ALA A 445 29.77 -19.21 -23.32
N VAL A 446 30.22 -18.05 -22.83
CA VAL A 446 29.49 -17.26 -21.82
C VAL A 446 28.42 -16.41 -22.51
N PRO A 447 27.12 -16.67 -22.30
CA PRO A 447 26.05 -15.94 -22.97
C PRO A 447 25.77 -14.62 -22.22
N GLU A 448 26.64 -13.64 -22.37
CA GLU A 448 26.54 -12.30 -21.74
C GLU A 448 25.23 -11.58 -22.13
N GLY A 449 24.69 -11.87 -23.32
CA GLY A 449 23.41 -11.31 -23.78
C GLY A 449 22.16 -11.87 -23.10
N LEU A 450 22.25 -12.98 -22.36
CA LEU A 450 21.10 -13.66 -21.78
C LEU A 450 20.41 -12.81 -20.69
N PRO A 451 21.11 -12.26 -19.67
CA PRO A 451 20.48 -11.41 -18.66
C PRO A 451 19.93 -10.11 -19.25
N LEU A 452 20.62 -9.57 -20.26
CA LEU A 452 20.21 -8.35 -20.96
C LEU A 452 18.90 -8.56 -21.74
N ALA A 453 18.79 -9.67 -22.48
CA ALA A 453 17.60 -9.99 -23.27
C ALA A 453 16.35 -10.14 -22.40
N VAL A 454 16.50 -10.76 -21.23
CA VAL A 454 15.40 -10.93 -20.25
C VAL A 454 14.93 -9.59 -19.74
N THR A 455 15.87 -8.75 -19.29
CA THR A 455 15.55 -7.46 -18.69
C THR A 455 14.94 -6.50 -19.71
N LEU A 456 15.39 -6.54 -20.97
CA LEU A 456 14.78 -5.78 -22.08
C LEU A 456 13.36 -6.26 -22.41
N THR A 457 13.16 -7.58 -22.49
CA THR A 457 11.83 -8.18 -22.76
C THR A 457 10.84 -7.82 -21.65
N LEU A 458 11.29 -7.85 -20.39
CA LEU A 458 10.50 -7.47 -19.24
C LEU A 458 10.18 -5.96 -19.24
N ALA A 459 11.16 -5.11 -19.56
CA ALA A 459 10.96 -3.67 -19.71
C ALA A 459 9.94 -3.32 -20.80
N TYR A 460 10.02 -4.00 -21.96
CA TYR A 460 9.03 -3.86 -23.03
C TYR A 460 7.64 -4.29 -22.58
N SER A 461 7.54 -5.45 -21.92
CA SER A 461 6.27 -5.99 -21.40
C SER A 461 5.63 -5.06 -20.39
N MET A 462 6.42 -4.46 -19.50
CA MET A 462 5.96 -3.42 -18.56
C MET A 462 5.43 -2.19 -19.26
N ARG A 463 6.14 -1.67 -20.26
CA ARG A 463 5.68 -0.49 -21.01
C ARG A 463 4.35 -0.76 -21.73
N LYS A 464 4.16 -1.99 -22.21
CA LYS A 464 2.87 -2.43 -22.77
C LYS A 464 1.79 -2.51 -21.67
N MET A 465 2.05 -3.17 -20.55
CA MET A 465 1.10 -3.26 -19.42
C MET A 465 0.69 -1.89 -18.87
N MET A 466 1.64 -0.95 -18.78
CA MET A 466 1.36 0.44 -18.38
C MET A 466 0.39 1.14 -19.32
N ARG A 467 0.56 0.94 -20.64
CA ARG A 467 -0.37 1.47 -21.65
C ARG A 467 -1.78 0.89 -21.48
N ASP A 468 -1.85 -0.36 -21.05
CA ASP A 468 -3.09 -1.06 -20.70
C ASP A 468 -3.60 -0.72 -19.28
N LYS A 469 -3.06 0.35 -18.66
CA LYS A 469 -3.40 0.86 -17.32
C LYS A 469 -3.07 -0.11 -16.17
N ALA A 470 -2.16 -1.07 -16.39
CA ALA A 470 -1.62 -1.97 -15.38
C ALA A 470 -0.19 -1.55 -14.99
N LEU A 471 -0.07 -0.78 -13.90
CA LEU A 471 1.22 -0.32 -13.37
C LEU A 471 1.89 -1.43 -12.54
N VAL A 472 2.99 -1.99 -13.05
CA VAL A 472 3.78 -3.00 -12.34
C VAL A 472 4.80 -2.33 -11.43
N ARG A 473 4.65 -2.50 -10.11
CA ARG A 473 5.51 -1.87 -9.10
C ARG A 473 6.85 -2.55 -8.88
N ARG A 474 6.94 -3.86 -9.13
CA ARG A 474 8.15 -4.68 -9.00
C ARG A 474 8.28 -5.56 -10.23
N LEU A 475 9.47 -5.62 -10.81
CA LEU A 475 9.77 -6.40 -12.02
C LEU A 475 9.40 -7.88 -11.86
N SER A 476 9.78 -8.45 -10.73
CA SER A 476 9.50 -9.85 -10.38
C SER A 476 8.00 -10.17 -10.36
N SER A 477 7.14 -9.21 -10.01
CA SER A 477 5.70 -9.43 -9.93
C SER A 477 5.05 -9.71 -11.29
N CYS A 478 5.59 -9.17 -12.39
CA CYS A 478 5.09 -9.47 -13.74
C CYS A 478 5.20 -10.97 -14.05
N GLU A 479 6.33 -11.57 -13.68
CA GLU A 479 6.58 -12.99 -13.90
C GLU A 479 5.75 -13.86 -12.93
N THR A 480 5.73 -13.48 -11.65
CA THR A 480 4.96 -14.19 -10.62
C THR A 480 3.47 -14.21 -10.95
N MET A 481 2.91 -13.12 -11.50
CA MET A 481 1.51 -13.05 -11.90
C MET A 481 1.16 -14.05 -13.02
N GLY A 482 2.11 -14.31 -13.93
CA GLY A 482 1.93 -15.33 -14.98
C GLY A 482 1.82 -16.76 -14.43
N SER A 483 2.28 -16.99 -13.20
CA SER A 483 2.18 -18.27 -12.49
C SER A 483 1.09 -18.29 -11.43
N ALA A 484 0.23 -17.26 -11.38
CA ALA A 484 -0.83 -17.15 -10.37
C ALA A 484 -1.90 -18.22 -10.62
N THR A 485 -2.11 -19.10 -9.64
CA THR A 485 -3.19 -20.10 -9.65
C THR A 485 -4.46 -19.59 -8.97
N THR A 486 -4.31 -18.60 -8.10
CA THR A 486 -5.37 -18.08 -7.24
C THR A 486 -5.26 -16.56 -7.14
N ILE A 487 -6.37 -15.87 -7.36
CA ILE A 487 -6.50 -14.41 -7.20
C ILE A 487 -7.43 -14.16 -6.02
N CYS A 488 -6.88 -13.62 -4.93
CA CYS A 488 -7.67 -13.07 -3.84
C CYS A 488 -7.92 -11.59 -4.14
N SER A 489 -9.18 -11.23 -4.42
CA SER A 489 -9.54 -9.86 -4.76
C SER A 489 -10.35 -9.23 -3.64
N ASP A 490 -10.05 -7.98 -3.32
CA ASP A 490 -10.99 -7.18 -2.54
C ASP A 490 -12.27 -6.91 -3.34
N LYS A 491 -13.38 -6.68 -2.65
CA LYS A 491 -14.67 -6.33 -3.24
C LYS A 491 -14.71 -4.85 -3.58
N THR A 492 -14.59 -4.02 -2.56
CA THR A 492 -14.92 -2.59 -2.63
C THR A 492 -13.85 -1.87 -3.44
N GLY A 493 -14.26 -1.18 -4.51
CA GLY A 493 -13.35 -0.44 -5.38
C GLY A 493 -12.47 -1.29 -6.31
N THR A 494 -12.39 -2.59 -6.12
CA THR A 494 -11.72 -3.50 -7.07
C THR A 494 -12.73 -4.12 -8.03
N LEU A 495 -13.67 -4.93 -7.53
CA LEU A 495 -14.73 -5.54 -8.35
C LEU A 495 -15.90 -4.58 -8.60
N THR A 496 -16.08 -3.60 -7.72
CA THR A 496 -17.14 -2.61 -7.78
C THR A 496 -16.60 -1.23 -8.15
N LEU A 497 -17.49 -0.34 -8.57
CA LEU A 497 -17.12 1.03 -8.98
C LEU A 497 -16.73 1.92 -7.79
N ASN A 498 -16.92 1.46 -6.54
CA ASN A 498 -16.86 2.27 -5.33
C ASN A 498 -17.71 3.54 -5.47
N LYS A 499 -18.83 3.40 -6.19
CA LYS A 499 -19.78 4.47 -6.45
C LYS A 499 -21.14 3.94 -6.05
N MET A 500 -21.39 3.96 -4.74
CA MET A 500 -22.67 3.58 -4.17
C MET A 500 -23.78 4.40 -4.82
N THR A 501 -24.88 3.74 -5.19
CA THR A 501 -26.08 4.37 -5.75
C THR A 501 -27.32 3.85 -5.05
N VAL A 502 -28.31 4.71 -4.83
CA VAL A 502 -29.66 4.29 -4.46
C VAL A 502 -30.29 3.61 -5.67
N VAL A 503 -30.76 2.38 -5.49
CA VAL A 503 -31.39 1.55 -6.54
C VAL A 503 -32.88 1.38 -6.26
N GLU A 504 -33.25 1.34 -4.99
CA GLU A 504 -34.61 1.10 -4.54
C GLU A 504 -34.92 2.00 -3.36
N ALA A 505 -36.16 2.49 -3.27
CA ALA A 505 -36.56 3.34 -2.18
C ALA A 505 -38.02 3.08 -1.79
N HIS A 506 -38.24 2.82 -0.51
CA HIS A 506 -39.56 2.64 0.10
C HIS A 506 -39.82 3.82 1.03
N PHE A 507 -40.78 4.66 0.66
CA PHE A 507 -41.19 5.78 1.48
C PHE A 507 -42.62 5.63 1.90
N ILE A 508 -42.88 5.95 3.17
CA ILE A 508 -44.24 6.28 3.57
C ILE A 508 -45.22 5.11 3.28
N GLY A 509 -44.73 3.88 3.51
CA GLY A 509 -45.48 2.64 3.27
C GLY A 509 -45.60 2.19 1.81
N THR A 510 -44.95 2.87 0.86
CA THR A 510 -45.04 2.55 -0.57
C THR A 510 -43.66 2.47 -1.22
N ARG A 511 -43.49 1.54 -2.17
CA ARG A 511 -42.31 1.44 -3.03
C ARG A 511 -42.38 2.48 -4.14
N LEU A 512 -41.33 3.28 -4.31
CA LEU A 512 -41.21 4.19 -5.44
C LEU A 512 -40.67 3.45 -6.67
N ASP A 513 -41.33 3.64 -7.82
CA ASP A 513 -40.88 3.14 -9.12
C ASP A 513 -41.22 4.17 -10.21
N PRO A 514 -40.23 4.93 -10.75
CA PRO A 514 -38.81 4.90 -10.42
C PRO A 514 -38.49 5.46 -9.02
N CYS A 515 -37.37 5.05 -8.42
CA CYS A 515 -36.96 5.40 -7.04
C CYS A 515 -36.76 6.90 -6.77
N ASP A 516 -36.74 7.72 -7.82
CA ASP A 516 -36.49 9.16 -7.77
C ASP A 516 -37.82 9.96 -7.88
N ASP A 517 -38.98 9.29 -8.08
CA ASP A 517 -40.28 9.96 -8.25
C ASP A 517 -40.97 10.25 -6.91
N VAL A 518 -40.86 11.50 -6.46
CA VAL A 518 -41.43 12.00 -5.21
C VAL A 518 -42.85 12.55 -5.38
N ARG A 519 -43.40 12.57 -6.60
CA ARG A 519 -44.68 13.23 -6.89
C ARG A 519 -45.87 12.65 -6.10
N ALA A 520 -45.75 11.40 -5.67
CA ALA A 520 -46.75 10.70 -4.86
C ALA A 520 -46.69 11.05 -3.36
N ILE A 521 -45.73 11.85 -2.91
CA ILE A 521 -45.46 12.13 -1.50
C ILE A 521 -45.93 13.56 -1.14
N SER A 522 -46.52 13.73 0.05
CA SER A 522 -46.88 15.06 0.56
C SER A 522 -45.65 15.95 0.76
N SER A 523 -45.78 17.23 0.46
CA SER A 523 -44.67 18.20 0.52
C SER A 523 -44.05 18.32 1.92
N SER A 524 -44.85 18.15 2.98
CA SER A 524 -44.38 18.13 4.37
C SER A 524 -43.50 16.91 4.69
N SER A 525 -43.90 15.72 4.23
CA SER A 525 -43.14 14.48 4.45
C SER A 525 -41.82 14.47 3.68
N ALA A 526 -41.84 14.99 2.44
CA ALA A 526 -40.63 15.16 1.64
C ALA A 526 -39.65 16.16 2.29
N ALA A 527 -40.17 17.26 2.88
CA ALA A 527 -39.34 18.24 3.58
C ALA A 527 -38.60 17.65 4.79
N LEU A 528 -39.28 16.84 5.62
CA LEU A 528 -38.65 16.17 6.77
C LEU A 528 -37.54 15.20 6.35
N LEU A 529 -37.77 14.42 5.28
CA LEU A 529 -36.76 13.53 4.74
C LEU A 529 -35.55 14.29 4.18
N ILE A 530 -35.82 15.35 3.41
CA ILE A 530 -34.79 16.21 2.83
C ILE A 530 -33.96 16.88 3.93
N GLU A 531 -34.59 17.37 4.99
CA GLU A 531 -33.89 17.90 6.17
C GLU A 531 -32.99 16.84 6.80
N GLY A 532 -33.52 15.64 7.06
CA GLY A 532 -32.75 14.53 7.62
C GLY A 532 -31.55 14.15 6.75
N ILE A 533 -31.70 14.13 5.43
CA ILE A 533 -30.60 13.83 4.48
C ILE A 533 -29.55 14.94 4.48
N ALA A 534 -29.96 16.21 4.42
CA ALA A 534 -29.06 17.35 4.30
C ALA A 534 -28.31 17.66 5.61
N GLN A 535 -28.94 17.41 6.77
CA GLN A 535 -28.36 17.71 8.08
C GLN A 535 -27.60 16.51 8.67
N ASN A 536 -28.08 15.28 8.47
CA ASN A 536 -27.42 14.07 8.99
C ASN A 536 -26.34 13.57 8.02
N THR A 537 -25.37 14.41 7.70
CA THR A 537 -24.27 14.10 6.77
C THR A 537 -23.05 14.97 7.03
N THR A 538 -21.87 14.38 6.83
CA THR A 538 -20.59 15.11 6.80
C THR A 538 -20.19 15.54 5.39
N GLY A 539 -20.88 15.00 4.37
CA GLY A 539 -20.65 15.31 2.97
C GLY A 539 -21.16 16.70 2.59
N THR A 540 -20.51 17.31 1.60
CA THR A 540 -20.94 18.58 1.00
C THR A 540 -21.35 18.37 -0.45
N VAL A 541 -22.26 19.21 -0.93
CA VAL A 541 -22.62 19.26 -2.35
C VAL A 541 -22.12 20.59 -2.92
N PHE A 542 -21.33 20.52 -3.99
CA PHE A 542 -20.93 21.68 -4.76
C PHE A 542 -21.54 21.60 -6.16
N LEU A 543 -22.30 22.64 -6.53
CA LEU A 543 -22.88 22.78 -7.86
C LEU A 543 -21.95 23.69 -8.68
N PRO A 544 -21.33 23.19 -9.76
CA PRO A 544 -20.49 24.03 -10.63
C PRO A 544 -21.32 25.16 -11.26
N GLU A 545 -20.78 26.38 -11.30
CA GLU A 545 -21.42 27.53 -11.96
C GLU A 545 -21.63 27.28 -13.47
N ASP A 546 -20.78 26.44 -14.08
CA ASP A 546 -20.83 26.06 -15.49
C ASP A 546 -21.98 25.08 -15.85
N GLY A 547 -22.85 24.72 -14.91
CA GLY A 547 -23.95 23.77 -15.14
C GLY A 547 -23.52 22.30 -15.28
N GLY A 548 -22.29 21.98 -14.86
CA GLY A 548 -21.76 20.62 -14.81
C GLY A 548 -22.43 19.72 -13.76
N ALA A 549 -22.06 18.43 -13.73
CA ALA A 549 -22.57 17.51 -12.72
C ALA A 549 -22.15 17.94 -11.30
N ALA A 550 -23.08 17.85 -10.33
CA ALA A 550 -22.81 18.17 -8.94
C ALA A 550 -21.66 17.34 -8.37
N ASP A 551 -20.70 17.99 -7.73
CA ASP A 551 -19.61 17.32 -7.03
C ASP A 551 -20.05 17.06 -5.58
N VAL A 552 -20.15 15.78 -5.23
CA VAL A 552 -20.65 15.32 -3.92
C VAL A 552 -19.51 14.69 -3.14
N THR A 553 -19.22 15.24 -1.97
CA THR A 553 -18.20 14.74 -1.03
C THR A 553 -18.85 13.96 0.12
N GLY A 554 -18.06 13.25 0.93
CA GLY A 554 -18.54 12.40 2.03
C GLY A 554 -18.26 10.90 1.84
N SER A 555 -18.71 10.07 2.78
CA SER A 555 -18.55 8.61 2.68
C SER A 555 -19.32 8.03 1.47
N PRO A 556 -18.95 6.85 0.92
CA PRO A 556 -19.64 6.30 -0.25
C PRO A 556 -21.17 6.19 -0.06
N THR A 557 -21.62 5.77 1.13
CA THR A 557 -23.05 5.71 1.48
C THR A 557 -23.69 7.10 1.51
N GLU A 558 -23.05 8.10 2.11
CA GLU A 558 -23.57 9.47 2.13
C GLU A 558 -23.61 10.09 0.74
N LYS A 559 -22.56 9.90 -0.09
CA LYS A 559 -22.56 10.37 -1.48
C LYS A 559 -23.74 9.81 -2.27
N ALA A 560 -24.06 8.53 -2.08
CA ALA A 560 -25.20 7.89 -2.74
C ALA A 560 -26.53 8.54 -2.34
N ILE A 561 -26.71 8.76 -1.03
CA ILE A 561 -27.93 9.34 -0.46
C ILE A 561 -28.04 10.83 -0.83
N LEU A 562 -26.95 11.59 -0.80
CA LEU A 562 -26.92 13.00 -1.21
C LEU A 562 -27.18 13.17 -2.70
N SER A 563 -26.55 12.34 -3.53
CA SER A 563 -26.81 12.34 -4.99
C SER A 563 -28.26 12.00 -5.28
N TRP A 564 -28.85 11.08 -4.52
CA TRP A 564 -30.27 10.75 -4.60
C TRP A 564 -31.15 11.91 -4.13
N GLY A 565 -30.77 12.57 -3.02
CA GLY A 565 -31.35 13.83 -2.52
C GLY A 565 -31.50 14.89 -3.62
N LEU A 566 -30.44 15.14 -4.39
CA LEU A 566 -30.47 16.12 -5.48
C LEU A 566 -31.48 15.74 -6.58
N LYS A 567 -31.63 14.44 -6.89
CA LYS A 567 -32.60 13.98 -7.88
C LYS A 567 -34.05 14.13 -7.43
N ILE A 568 -34.30 14.01 -6.13
CA ILE A 568 -35.63 14.22 -5.52
C ILE A 568 -35.96 15.70 -5.30
N GLY A 569 -35.11 16.63 -5.77
CA GLY A 569 -35.35 18.07 -5.71
C GLY A 569 -34.79 18.77 -4.47
N MET A 570 -33.87 18.15 -3.74
CA MET A 570 -33.19 18.78 -2.60
C MET A 570 -32.27 19.92 -3.05
N ASP A 571 -32.47 21.10 -2.45
CA ASP A 571 -31.49 22.18 -2.47
C ASP A 571 -30.66 22.13 -1.18
N PHE A 572 -29.45 21.58 -1.27
CA PHE A 572 -28.59 21.26 -0.12
C PHE A 572 -28.27 22.49 0.75
N ASN A 573 -27.91 23.62 0.12
CA ASN A 573 -27.51 24.82 0.86
C ASN A 573 -28.71 25.52 1.50
N ASN A 574 -29.84 25.56 0.77
CA ASN A 574 -31.07 26.17 1.27
C ASN A 574 -31.60 25.43 2.50
N VAL A 575 -31.65 24.09 2.46
CA VAL A 575 -32.12 23.27 3.58
C VAL A 575 -31.22 23.44 4.81
N ARG A 576 -29.90 23.44 4.64
CA ARG A 576 -28.96 23.65 5.75
C ARG A 576 -29.00 25.06 6.34
N SER A 577 -29.39 26.07 5.56
CA SER A 577 -29.54 27.44 6.04
C SER A 577 -30.81 27.66 6.87
N LYS A 578 -31.84 26.82 6.67
CA LYS A 578 -33.13 26.93 7.36
C LYS A 578 -33.12 26.38 8.77
N SER A 579 -32.21 25.47 9.09
CA SER A 579 -32.21 24.80 10.37
C SER A 579 -30.81 24.67 10.96
N SER A 580 -30.70 24.84 12.28
CA SER A 580 -29.42 24.88 12.99
C SER A 580 -29.13 23.57 13.69
N VAL A 581 -27.91 23.04 13.54
CA VAL A 581 -27.50 21.77 14.17
C VAL A 581 -27.14 22.04 15.63
N LEU A 582 -27.87 21.40 16.55
CA LEU A 582 -27.62 21.49 17.99
C LEU A 582 -26.59 20.46 18.46
N HIS A 583 -26.77 19.21 18.04
CA HIS A 583 -25.92 18.11 18.45
C HIS A 583 -25.88 17.02 17.35
N VAL A 584 -24.71 16.43 17.13
CA VAL A 584 -24.53 15.33 16.18
C VAL A 584 -24.11 14.10 16.96
N PHE A 585 -24.87 13.03 16.82
CA PHE A 585 -24.48 11.69 17.21
C PHE A 585 -23.97 10.96 15.96
N PRO A 586 -22.67 11.01 15.65
CA PRO A 586 -22.12 10.44 14.44
C PRO A 586 -22.29 8.91 14.39
N PHE A 587 -22.14 8.37 13.19
CA PHE A 587 -22.25 6.93 12.99
C PHE A 587 -21.19 6.20 13.81
N ASN A 588 -21.65 5.23 14.60
CA ASN A 588 -20.80 4.34 15.38
C ASN A 588 -20.95 2.91 14.83
N SER A 589 -19.84 2.21 14.58
CA SER A 589 -19.81 0.86 13.98
C SER A 589 -20.45 -0.21 14.88
N GLU A 590 -20.39 -0.06 16.21
CA GLU A 590 -21.07 -0.96 17.15
C GLU A 590 -22.59 -0.76 17.13
N LYS A 591 -23.05 0.51 17.15
CA LYS A 591 -24.47 0.86 17.14
C LYS A 591 -25.11 0.84 15.75
N LYS A 592 -24.30 0.96 14.69
CA LYS A 592 -24.67 0.94 13.26
C LYS A 592 -25.74 1.98 12.89
N ARG A 593 -25.76 3.11 13.59
CA ARG A 593 -26.65 4.26 13.39
C ARG A 593 -25.98 5.57 13.79
N GLY A 594 -26.46 6.68 13.23
CA GLY A 594 -26.08 8.04 13.59
C GLY A 594 -27.31 8.96 13.58
N GLY A 595 -27.31 9.98 14.43
CA GLY A 595 -28.39 10.93 14.63
C GLY A 595 -27.90 12.37 14.58
N VAL A 596 -28.80 13.31 14.27
CA VAL A 596 -28.55 14.74 14.39
C VAL A 596 -29.78 15.41 14.98
N ALA A 597 -29.57 16.25 16.01
CA ALA A 597 -30.58 17.13 16.54
C ALA A 597 -30.48 18.49 15.86
N VAL A 598 -31.61 18.91 15.30
CA VAL A 598 -31.73 20.11 14.46
C VAL A 598 -32.86 20.96 15.01
N GLN A 599 -32.60 22.26 15.17
CA GLN A 599 -33.62 23.23 15.56
C GLN A 599 -34.18 23.91 14.31
N SER A 600 -35.50 23.80 14.13
CA SER A 600 -36.27 24.48 13.09
C SER A 600 -37.33 25.35 13.78
N ASP A 601 -37.19 26.66 13.68
CA ASP A 601 -38.06 27.69 14.29
C ASP A 601 -38.38 27.45 15.78
N THR A 602 -39.44 26.70 16.08
CA THR A 602 -39.99 26.45 17.43
C THR A 602 -39.90 25.00 17.90
N GLU A 603 -39.47 24.07 17.05
CA GLU A 603 -39.40 22.63 17.36
C GLU A 603 -38.01 22.07 17.09
N VAL A 604 -37.64 21.00 17.81
CA VAL A 604 -36.38 20.29 17.60
C VAL A 604 -36.65 18.94 16.98
N HIS A 605 -36.15 18.77 15.76
CA HIS A 605 -36.22 17.52 15.00
C HIS A 605 -34.94 16.73 15.23
N ILE A 606 -35.08 15.48 15.67
CA ILE A 606 -33.94 14.57 15.83
C ILE A 606 -34.04 13.52 14.74
N HIS A 607 -33.13 13.63 13.76
CA HIS A 607 -33.10 12.77 12.58
C HIS A 607 -32.09 11.64 12.75
N TRP A 608 -32.53 10.41 12.56
CA TRP A 608 -31.71 9.20 12.64
C TRP A 608 -31.53 8.55 11.27
N LYS A 609 -30.31 8.09 10.99
CA LYS A 609 -29.94 7.27 9.83
C LYS A 609 -29.17 6.05 10.30
N GLY A 610 -29.38 4.89 9.69
CA GLY A 610 -28.62 3.69 10.08
C GLY A 610 -29.05 2.42 9.36
N ALA A 611 -28.52 1.29 9.85
CA ALA A 611 -28.92 -0.02 9.36
C ALA A 611 -30.44 -0.22 9.53
N ALA A 612 -31.12 -0.55 8.43
CA ALA A 612 -32.59 -0.53 8.39
C ALA A 612 -33.26 -1.40 9.47
N GLU A 613 -32.68 -2.56 9.80
CA GLU A 613 -33.22 -3.48 10.83
C GLU A 613 -33.17 -2.89 12.24
N LEU A 614 -32.10 -2.16 12.57
CA LEU A 614 -31.89 -1.57 13.90
C LEU A 614 -32.70 -0.29 14.10
N VAL A 615 -32.77 0.55 13.07
CA VAL A 615 -33.61 1.74 13.12
C VAL A 615 -35.09 1.34 13.18
N LEU A 616 -35.50 0.34 12.38
CA LEU A 616 -36.87 -0.17 12.41
C LEU A 616 -37.26 -0.77 13.77
N SER A 617 -36.34 -1.42 14.48
CA SER A 617 -36.63 -1.93 15.84
C SER A 617 -36.94 -0.82 16.84
N SER A 618 -36.29 0.34 16.72
CA SER A 618 -36.54 1.52 17.56
C SER A 618 -37.73 2.38 17.12
N CYS A 619 -38.38 2.06 15.98
CA CYS A 619 -39.53 2.81 15.50
C CYS A 619 -40.85 2.31 16.15
N LYS A 620 -41.61 3.22 16.76
CA LYS A 620 -42.98 2.97 17.28
C LYS A 620 -44.09 3.50 16.36
N SER A 621 -43.75 4.38 15.43
CA SER A 621 -44.67 5.00 14.48
C SER A 621 -44.05 5.01 13.07
N TRP A 622 -44.88 5.27 12.06
CA TRP A 622 -44.46 5.50 10.69
C TRP A 622 -45.28 6.64 10.09
N LEU A 623 -44.70 7.33 9.12
CA LEU A 623 -45.37 8.42 8.42
C LEU A 623 -46.16 7.88 7.23
N SER A 624 -47.43 8.27 7.07
CA SER A 624 -48.34 7.90 5.98
C SER A 624 -48.35 8.93 4.84
N LEU A 625 -48.89 8.59 3.66
CA LEU A 625 -48.78 9.37 2.39
C LEU A 625 -49.37 10.77 2.50
N ASP A 626 -50.39 10.90 3.34
CA ASP A 626 -51.08 12.12 3.75
C ASP A 626 -50.26 12.98 4.73
N GLY A 627 -49.11 12.49 5.21
CA GLY A 627 -48.30 13.15 6.23
C GLY A 627 -48.76 12.91 7.66
N SER A 628 -49.74 12.01 7.90
CA SER A 628 -50.18 11.65 9.24
C SER A 628 -49.24 10.61 9.89
N VAL A 629 -48.96 10.78 11.18
CA VAL A 629 -48.16 9.83 11.96
C VAL A 629 -49.07 8.71 12.46
N GLN A 630 -48.79 7.48 12.04
CA GLN A 630 -49.57 6.30 12.37
C GLN A 630 -48.78 5.36 13.30
N PRO A 631 -49.43 4.66 14.25
CA PRO A 631 -48.76 3.70 15.11
C PRO A 631 -48.25 2.49 14.30
N MET A 632 -47.07 1.99 14.67
CA MET A 632 -46.43 0.84 14.03
C MET A 632 -47.05 -0.46 14.54
N GLY A 633 -48.16 -0.87 13.91
CA GLY A 633 -48.79 -2.17 14.16
C GLY A 633 -47.91 -3.36 13.75
N ALA A 634 -48.16 -4.53 14.33
CA ALA A 634 -47.38 -5.76 14.06
C ALA A 634 -47.37 -6.16 12.57
N GLN A 635 -48.51 -5.99 11.89
CA GLN A 635 -48.64 -6.29 10.46
C GLN A 635 -47.75 -5.37 9.60
N LYS A 636 -47.80 -4.06 9.83
CA LYS A 636 -46.98 -3.09 9.09
C LYS A 636 -45.49 -3.24 9.38
N ARG A 637 -45.11 -3.53 10.63
CA ARG A 637 -43.72 -3.86 10.98
C ARG A 637 -43.21 -5.06 10.18
N ASN A 638 -44.02 -6.11 10.06
CA ASN A 638 -43.65 -7.30 9.27
C ASN A 638 -43.55 -7.00 7.76
N GLU A 639 -44.37 -6.10 7.24
CA GLU A 639 -44.30 -5.64 5.84
C GLU A 639 -42.98 -4.90 5.54
N TYR A 640 -42.55 -3.99 6.43
CA TYR A 640 -41.24 -3.33 6.30
C TYR A 640 -40.09 -4.32 6.48
N LYS A 641 -40.19 -5.25 7.42
CA LYS A 641 -39.18 -6.29 7.60
C LYS A 641 -39.03 -7.15 6.33
N LYS A 642 -40.15 -7.58 5.73
CA LYS A 642 -40.15 -8.32 4.47
C LYS A 642 -39.53 -7.50 3.33
N SER A 643 -39.83 -6.20 3.26
CA SER A 643 -39.23 -5.29 2.29
C SER A 643 -37.71 -5.20 2.43
N ILE A 644 -37.20 -5.11 3.66
CA ILE A 644 -35.76 -5.14 3.96
C ILE A 644 -35.15 -6.48 3.52
N GLU A 645 -35.83 -7.59 3.78
CA GLU A 645 -35.40 -8.92 3.37
C GLU A 645 -35.37 -9.08 1.84
N ASP A 646 -36.34 -8.52 1.12
CA ASP A 646 -36.41 -8.58 -0.35
C ASP A 646 -35.34 -7.69 -1.02
N MET A 647 -35.11 -6.49 -0.48
CA MET A 647 -33.97 -5.64 -0.87
C MET A 647 -32.63 -6.36 -0.61
N ALA A 648 -32.51 -7.03 0.54
CA ALA A 648 -31.33 -7.83 0.88
C ALA A 648 -31.11 -8.99 -0.09
N LYS A 649 -32.15 -9.72 -0.52
CA LYS A 649 -32.05 -10.77 -1.56
C LYS A 649 -31.50 -10.22 -2.88
N SER A 650 -31.84 -8.98 -3.21
CA SER A 650 -31.31 -8.25 -4.39
C SER A 650 -29.87 -7.71 -4.20
N SER A 651 -29.24 -8.06 -3.07
CA SER A 651 -27.91 -7.61 -2.65
C SER A 651 -27.82 -6.08 -2.46
N LEU A 652 -28.90 -5.47 -1.96
CA LEU A 652 -28.93 -4.06 -1.59
C LEU A 652 -28.62 -3.91 -0.09
N ARG A 653 -27.75 -2.95 0.24
CA ARG A 653 -27.55 -2.49 1.62
C ARG A 653 -28.71 -1.56 1.95
N CYS A 654 -29.50 -1.90 2.97
CA CYS A 654 -30.66 -1.12 3.37
C CYS A 654 -30.28 -0.08 4.44
N VAL A 655 -30.61 1.18 4.20
CA VAL A 655 -30.47 2.29 5.15
C VAL A 655 -31.87 2.83 5.44
N ALA A 656 -32.21 2.98 6.72
CA ALA A 656 -33.48 3.60 7.10
C ALA A 656 -33.25 5.00 7.65
N PHE A 657 -34.24 5.85 7.42
CA PHE A 657 -34.37 7.20 7.97
C PHE A 657 -35.56 7.22 8.93
N ALA A 658 -35.35 7.78 10.10
CA ALA A 658 -36.40 7.98 11.10
C ALA A 658 -36.21 9.33 11.78
N TYR A 659 -37.26 9.85 12.38
CA TYR A 659 -37.18 11.08 13.16
C TYR A 659 -37.99 10.99 14.45
N CYS A 660 -37.67 11.84 15.42
CA CYS A 660 -38.53 12.12 16.56
C CYS A 660 -38.55 13.63 16.85
N LEU A 661 -39.64 14.09 17.45
CA LEU A 661 -39.82 15.47 17.91
C LEU A 661 -39.39 15.56 19.37
N CYS A 662 -38.66 16.64 19.71
CA CYS A 662 -38.26 16.93 21.07
C CYS A 662 -38.66 18.37 21.42
N ASP A 663 -39.31 18.54 22.57
CA ASP A 663 -39.62 19.86 23.11
C ASP A 663 -38.32 20.56 23.54
N ILE A 664 -38.20 21.86 23.22
CA ILE A 664 -37.02 22.68 23.55
C ILE A 664 -36.70 22.65 25.06
N GLU A 665 -37.72 22.51 25.91
CA GLU A 665 -37.59 22.48 27.37
C GLU A 665 -36.84 21.24 27.90
N LYS A 666 -36.77 20.16 27.13
CA LYS A 666 -36.10 18.90 27.51
C LYS A 666 -34.62 18.87 27.12
N ILE A 667 -34.11 19.93 26.50
CA ILE A 667 -32.74 20.01 26.00
C ILE A 667 -31.82 20.54 27.12
N PRO A 668 -30.72 19.82 27.46
CA PRO A 668 -29.75 20.30 28.43
C PRO A 668 -29.11 21.61 27.94
N LYS A 669 -29.14 22.67 28.76
CA LYS A 669 -28.57 23.98 28.40
C LYS A 669 -27.05 24.08 28.62
N GLU A 670 -26.50 23.31 29.57
CA GLU A 670 -25.10 23.45 29.99
C GLU A 670 -24.18 22.30 29.54
N ASP A 671 -24.71 21.15 29.11
CA ASP A 671 -23.92 19.96 28.70
C ASP A 671 -24.42 19.34 27.38
N ILE A 672 -24.56 20.16 26.32
CA ILE A 672 -25.01 19.68 25.00
C ILE A 672 -24.01 18.65 24.41
N ALA A 673 -22.73 18.71 24.77
CA ALA A 673 -21.71 17.80 24.27
C ALA A 673 -21.90 16.34 24.74
N ASP A 674 -22.48 16.14 25.93
CA ASP A 674 -22.74 14.81 26.52
C ASP A 674 -24.22 14.40 26.40
N TRP A 675 -25.01 15.20 25.66
CA TRP A 675 -26.44 14.93 25.50
C TRP A 675 -26.68 13.64 24.72
N LYS A 676 -27.27 12.65 25.39
CA LYS A 676 -27.74 11.43 24.73
C LYS A 676 -29.04 11.71 24.00
N LEU A 677 -28.97 11.70 22.67
CA LEU A 677 -30.15 11.81 21.82
C LEU A 677 -31.15 10.66 22.13
N PRO A 678 -32.47 10.91 22.10
CA PRO A 678 -33.48 9.87 22.20
C PRO A 678 -33.31 8.83 21.08
N GLU A 679 -33.02 7.60 21.48
CA GLU A 679 -32.80 6.45 20.58
C GLU A 679 -34.06 5.58 20.39
N GLU A 680 -35.11 5.82 21.18
CA GLU A 680 -36.37 5.08 21.20
C GLU A 680 -37.54 5.98 20.74
N ASP A 681 -38.68 5.36 20.42
CA ASP A 681 -39.94 6.03 20.03
C ASP A 681 -39.85 6.82 18.72
N LEU A 682 -39.08 6.28 17.78
CA LEU A 682 -38.84 6.91 16.49
C LEU A 682 -40.03 6.73 15.52
N THR A 683 -40.20 7.69 14.62
CA THR A 683 -41.12 7.62 13.49
C THR A 683 -40.34 7.29 12.21
N LEU A 684 -40.65 6.17 11.57
CA LEU A 684 -40.01 5.77 10.31
C LEU A 684 -40.44 6.69 9.16
N LEU A 685 -39.47 7.28 8.46
CA LEU A 685 -39.68 8.10 7.25
C LEU A 685 -39.59 7.27 5.98
N GLY A 686 -38.55 6.43 5.87
CA GLY A 686 -38.33 5.61 4.70
C GLY A 686 -37.10 4.73 4.78
N ILE A 687 -36.99 3.84 3.81
CA ILE A 687 -35.90 2.86 3.68
C ILE A 687 -35.39 2.92 2.26
N VAL A 688 -34.08 3.07 2.09
CA VAL A 688 -33.42 3.05 0.79
C VAL A 688 -32.50 1.84 0.66
N GLY A 689 -32.55 1.18 -0.48
CA GLY A 689 -31.63 0.13 -0.90
C GLY A 689 -30.49 0.73 -1.72
N ILE A 690 -29.29 0.77 -1.16
CA ILE A 690 -28.08 1.22 -1.84
C ILE A 690 -27.24 0.03 -2.30
N LYS A 691 -26.58 0.16 -3.45
CA LYS A 691 -25.69 -0.86 -4.01
C LYS A 691 -24.42 -0.22 -4.54
N ASP A 692 -23.30 -0.92 -4.38
CA ASP A 692 -22.11 -0.63 -5.17
C ASP A 692 -22.18 -1.44 -6.47
N PRO A 693 -22.42 -0.82 -7.64
CA PRO A 693 -22.49 -1.54 -8.90
C PRO A 693 -21.14 -2.17 -9.24
N CYS A 694 -21.17 -3.40 -9.77
CA CYS A 694 -19.98 -4.06 -10.29
C CYS A 694 -19.41 -3.26 -11.47
N ARG A 695 -18.07 -3.26 -11.62
CA ARG A 695 -17.45 -2.63 -12.79
C ARG A 695 -17.88 -3.36 -14.08
N PRO A 696 -18.08 -2.62 -15.19
CA PRO A 696 -18.34 -3.23 -16.48
C PRO A 696 -17.17 -4.16 -16.84
N GLY A 697 -17.46 -5.37 -17.32
CA GLY A 697 -16.46 -6.37 -17.72
C GLY A 697 -15.96 -7.29 -16.60
N VAL A 698 -16.24 -7.04 -15.32
CA VAL A 698 -15.80 -7.93 -14.22
C VAL A 698 -16.30 -9.36 -14.38
N ARG A 699 -17.55 -9.54 -14.81
CA ARG A 699 -18.10 -10.88 -15.09
C ARG A 699 -17.28 -11.62 -16.15
N ASN A 700 -16.93 -10.92 -17.23
CA ASN A 700 -16.13 -11.48 -18.32
C ASN A 700 -14.70 -11.78 -17.86
N ALA A 701 -14.09 -10.90 -17.05
CA ALA A 701 -12.76 -11.11 -16.49
C ALA A 701 -12.71 -12.32 -15.57
N VAL A 702 -13.69 -12.47 -14.66
CA VAL A 702 -13.79 -13.65 -13.79
C VAL A 702 -14.00 -14.92 -14.61
N GLN A 703 -14.80 -14.88 -15.68
CA GLN A 703 -14.98 -16.02 -16.57
C GLN A 703 -13.68 -16.37 -17.31
N LEU A 704 -12.93 -15.36 -17.78
CA LEU A 704 -11.63 -15.56 -18.41
C LEU A 704 -10.63 -16.22 -17.45
N CYS A 705 -10.56 -15.76 -16.20
CA CYS A 705 -9.73 -16.36 -15.16
C CYS A 705 -10.11 -17.83 -14.93
N LYS A 706 -11.42 -18.14 -14.80
CA LYS A 706 -11.90 -19.51 -14.65
C LYS A 706 -11.50 -20.39 -15.84
N ASN A 707 -11.65 -19.89 -17.06
CA ASN A 707 -11.27 -20.59 -18.28
C ASN A 707 -9.74 -20.84 -18.35
N ALA A 708 -8.94 -19.92 -17.80
CA ALA A 708 -7.49 -20.06 -17.67
C ALA A 708 -7.04 -20.96 -16.50
N GLY A 709 -7.98 -21.56 -15.74
CA GLY A 709 -7.66 -22.40 -14.57
C GLY A 709 -7.30 -21.62 -13.31
N VAL A 710 -7.50 -20.29 -13.29
CA VAL A 710 -7.22 -19.42 -12.15
C VAL A 710 -8.47 -19.29 -11.28
N LYS A 711 -8.35 -19.64 -9.99
CA LYS A 711 -9.43 -19.51 -9.02
C LYS A 711 -9.51 -18.08 -8.50
N VAL A 712 -10.67 -17.44 -8.57
CA VAL A 712 -10.87 -16.08 -8.03
C VAL A 712 -11.65 -16.18 -6.74
N TYR A 713 -11.08 -15.75 -5.61
CA TYR A 713 -11.76 -15.67 -4.32
C TYR A 713 -11.92 -14.20 -3.92
N PRO A 714 -13.14 -13.66 -3.87
CA PRO A 714 -13.36 -12.35 -3.26
C PRO A 714 -13.25 -12.49 -1.73
N THR A 715 -12.61 -11.54 -1.04
CA THR A 715 -12.53 -11.51 0.43
C THR A 715 -13.91 -11.43 1.09
N CYS A 716 -14.91 -10.84 0.42
CA CYS A 716 -16.33 -10.94 0.81
C CYS A 716 -17.02 -12.12 0.10
N VAL A 717 -17.47 -13.10 0.88
CA VAL A 717 -18.22 -14.30 0.42
C VAL A 717 -19.48 -13.93 -0.38
N LEU A 718 -20.10 -12.79 -0.06
CA LEU A 718 -21.39 -12.36 -0.63
C LEU A 718 -21.32 -12.05 -2.14
N ILE A 719 -20.22 -11.49 -2.63
CA ILE A 719 -20.05 -11.20 -4.06
C ILE A 719 -19.74 -12.46 -4.85
N PHE A 720 -19.06 -13.45 -4.25
CA PHE A 720 -18.81 -14.73 -4.91
C PHE A 720 -20.14 -15.39 -5.31
N LEU A 721 -21.09 -15.42 -4.39
CA LEU A 721 -22.43 -15.96 -4.59
C LEU A 721 -23.21 -15.20 -5.68
N VAL A 722 -23.11 -13.87 -5.71
CA VAL A 722 -23.73 -13.01 -6.75
C VAL A 722 -23.06 -13.16 -8.12
N LEU A 723 -21.74 -13.34 -8.17
CA LEU A 723 -20.98 -13.52 -9.42
C LEU A 723 -21.16 -14.93 -10.01
N ILE A 724 -21.51 -15.92 -9.20
CA ILE A 724 -21.73 -17.31 -9.64
C ILE A 724 -23.22 -17.63 -9.85
N GLY A 725 -24.12 -16.71 -9.48
CA GLY A 725 -25.56 -16.86 -9.68
C GLY A 725 -26.25 -17.76 -8.65
N ASN A 726 -25.60 -18.09 -7.54
CA ASN A 726 -26.16 -18.88 -6.45
C ASN A 726 -26.23 -18.01 -5.19
N VAL A 727 -27.38 -17.40 -4.91
CA VAL A 727 -27.61 -16.69 -3.64
C VAL A 727 -28.54 -17.52 -2.76
N SER A 728 -27.98 -18.23 -1.77
CA SER A 728 -28.79 -18.85 -0.71
C SER A 728 -29.06 -17.84 0.43
N PRO A 729 -30.32 -17.65 0.87
CA PRO A 729 -30.70 -16.62 1.85
C PRO A 729 -30.04 -16.75 3.24
N LEU A 730 -29.68 -17.98 3.67
CA LEU A 730 -29.20 -18.23 5.03
C LEU A 730 -27.77 -17.71 5.31
N ILE A 731 -26.91 -17.62 4.30
CA ILE A 731 -25.51 -17.16 4.47
C ILE A 731 -25.45 -15.63 4.66
N TYR A 732 -26.48 -14.92 4.19
CA TYR A 732 -26.59 -13.45 4.23
C TYR A 732 -26.73 -12.89 5.65
N ILE A 733 -27.45 -13.59 6.54
CA ILE A 733 -27.79 -13.09 7.89
C ILE A 733 -26.63 -13.21 8.87
N SER A 734 -25.79 -14.25 8.72
CA SER A 734 -24.67 -14.53 9.65
C SER A 734 -23.48 -13.59 9.45
N HIS A 735 -23.13 -13.26 8.20
CA HIS A 735 -21.93 -12.45 7.91
C HIS A 735 -22.11 -10.94 8.18
N ARG A 736 -23.35 -10.44 8.20
CA ARG A 736 -23.70 -9.04 8.52
C ARG A 736 -23.36 -8.60 9.95
N ARG A 737 -23.08 -9.53 10.87
CA ARG A 737 -22.65 -9.17 12.23
C ARG A 737 -21.28 -8.45 12.24
N ASN A 738 -20.37 -8.75 11.30
CA ASN A 738 -18.98 -8.30 11.38
C ASN A 738 -18.55 -7.20 10.38
N GLU A 739 -19.37 -6.82 9.39
CA GLU A 739 -18.99 -5.85 8.33
C GLU A 739 -19.72 -4.49 8.40
N LEU A 740 -20.37 -4.16 9.52
CA LEU A 740 -21.04 -2.87 9.72
C LEU A 740 -20.44 -2.15 10.91
#